data_AF-A0A9N9FQ56-F1
#
_entry.id   AF-A0A9N9FQ56-F1
#
_cell.length_a   1.000
_cell.length_b   1.000
_cell.length_c   1.000
_cell.angle_alpha   90.00
_cell.angle_beta   90.00
_cell.angle_gamma   90.00
#
_symmetry.space_group_name_H-M   'P 1'
#
loop_
_entity.id
_entity.type
_entity.pdbx_description
1 polymer ?
#
loop_
_entity_poly.entity_id
_entity_poly.type
_entity_poly.pdbx_seq_one_letter_code
_entity_poly.pdbx_strand_id
1 'polypeptide(L)'
;MAARIGIENESLKQQHKVIQEENRETLRINAELKEKLQEKDKQLEKLQQKVLNLENQKKEFEIISQTLEKSLEMFGLDDVNENNNNILEEKNKPFLGEENNKETIKFPLNNNDSIQLAKNTSEHSWSSYNIDNIRIVVGLDFGTTYSGFAYCHVKGSQIICHEWDSHFKTCTALKYDDEYNKVISWGFPAKFRRPNRRNKNDNKPVELFKLHLSDIPDELKPKFPVGYEKAITDYLREIGQVIKDDISRTWSSLNFYNDVLLVLTCPAEYSENARSIMRECVYNAGLIVDKCSSKLQLVTEDEAAAIYCMNQLREYEFETGTNFMVVDCGGDTVDLTTRKLINRNQLGEITERSGDFCGSNYIDREFIMYLSRKVGYNAMEMLRKNHYGQMQYLIQGFINQCKLPFTGENKYFNTCEFDLEEFAPEIKQYITDENRKHLEEEEWMIEVYFNDIKSMFDPVVKNVLQLIHAQLNSSPETCSAMFLVGGFSESKYLQKRIKQEFQHRVRIILFPSIPTIVIEHGAVIYGLSSINSDSDVIASRIIKFKYTYGVKVSECWTKDDPIQRKVNGRIDKFDCLVKRGTPINVNQEITCSYLPVYPTQTKVVFYLYCTKEYGAKYCDEPGMNLLGKHTMDLSVSGLDKLSFGLTFGQIEVIAIVKNENNKKISKTKFEFYV
;
A
#
# COMPACT_ATOMS: atom_id res chain seq x y z
N MET A 1 -65.70 41.81 -14.42
CA MET A 1 -65.72 40.44 -13.86
C MET A 1 -65.43 39.39 -14.93
N ALA A 2 -66.15 39.37 -16.07
CA ALA A 2 -65.92 38.41 -17.17
C ALA A 2 -64.50 38.41 -17.76
N ALA A 3 -63.86 39.58 -17.91
CA ALA A 3 -62.49 39.67 -18.44
C ALA A 3 -61.41 39.09 -17.50
N ARG A 4 -61.60 39.16 -16.18
CA ARG A 4 -60.68 38.57 -15.19
C ARG A 4 -60.76 37.04 -15.19
N ILE A 5 -61.97 36.50 -15.28
CA ILE A 5 -62.23 35.05 -15.35
C ILE A 5 -61.64 34.45 -16.65
N GLY A 6 -61.65 35.20 -17.76
CA GLY A 6 -61.03 34.78 -19.02
C GLY A 6 -59.51 34.59 -18.91
N ILE A 7 -58.81 35.54 -18.28
CA ILE A 7 -57.35 35.49 -18.11
C ILE A 7 -56.92 34.38 -17.15
N GLU A 8 -57.65 34.18 -16.04
CA GLU A 8 -57.38 33.06 -15.12
C GLU A 8 -57.60 31.70 -15.79
N ASN A 9 -58.63 31.55 -16.64
CA ASN A 9 -58.86 30.32 -17.38
C ASN A 9 -57.78 30.00 -18.42
N GLU A 10 -57.22 31.01 -19.09
CA GLU A 10 -56.09 30.82 -20.01
C GLU A 10 -54.80 30.45 -19.27
N SER A 11 -54.52 31.08 -18.13
CA SER A 11 -53.39 30.75 -17.27
C SER A 11 -53.45 29.30 -16.76
N LEU A 12 -54.63 28.86 -16.29
CA LEU A 12 -54.86 27.49 -15.83
C LEU A 12 -54.70 26.46 -16.96
N LYS A 13 -55.16 26.77 -18.18
CA LYS A 13 -54.97 25.90 -19.34
C LYS A 13 -53.49 25.76 -19.70
N GLN A 14 -52.72 26.84 -19.59
CA GLN A 14 -51.29 26.80 -19.87
C GLN A 14 -50.53 25.99 -18.81
N GLN A 15 -50.84 26.17 -17.53
CA GLN A 15 -50.27 25.38 -16.44
C GLN A 15 -50.60 23.89 -16.59
N HIS A 16 -51.85 23.56 -16.92
CA HIS A 16 -52.26 22.17 -17.15
C HIS A 16 -51.49 21.52 -18.31
N LYS A 17 -51.18 22.29 -19.36
CA LYS A 17 -50.39 21.80 -20.50
C LYS A 17 -48.94 21.49 -20.10
N VAL A 18 -48.31 22.35 -19.29
CA VAL A 18 -46.95 22.13 -18.76
C VAL A 18 -46.91 20.87 -17.88
N ILE A 19 -47.86 20.72 -16.96
CA ILE A 19 -47.95 19.53 -16.09
C ILE A 19 -48.13 18.24 -16.91
N GLN A 20 -48.91 18.29 -18.00
CA GLN A 20 -49.07 17.14 -18.90
C GLN A 20 -47.79 16.77 -19.64
N GLU A 21 -46.90 17.72 -19.89
CA GLU A 21 -45.62 17.50 -20.57
C GLU A 21 -44.58 16.95 -19.59
N GLU A 22 -44.49 17.50 -18.37
CA GLU A 22 -43.66 16.98 -17.29
C GLU A 22 -44.05 15.55 -16.88
N ASN A 23 -45.36 15.24 -16.83
CA ASN A 23 -45.82 13.88 -16.56
C ASN A 23 -45.42 12.88 -17.65
N ARG A 24 -45.39 13.29 -18.93
CA ARG A 24 -44.93 12.41 -20.02
C ARG A 24 -43.43 12.14 -19.90
N GLU A 25 -42.64 13.16 -19.59
CA GLU A 25 -41.20 13.01 -19.42
C GLU A 25 -40.87 12.14 -18.21
N THR A 26 -41.58 12.31 -17.10
CA THR A 26 -41.45 11.47 -15.90
C THR A 26 -41.77 10.00 -16.20
N LEU A 27 -42.83 9.73 -16.96
CA LEU A 27 -43.19 8.38 -17.39
C LEU A 27 -42.11 7.74 -18.28
N ARG A 28 -41.48 8.54 -19.16
CA ARG A 28 -40.38 8.09 -20.00
C ARG A 28 -39.15 7.73 -19.17
N ILE A 29 -38.73 8.62 -18.26
CA ILE A 29 -37.59 8.38 -17.37
C ILE A 29 -37.83 7.13 -16.51
N ASN A 30 -39.04 6.96 -15.98
CA ASN A 30 -39.39 5.77 -15.20
C ASN A 30 -39.31 4.47 -16.02
N ALA A 31 -39.69 4.51 -17.30
CA ALA A 31 -39.54 3.36 -18.19
C ALA A 31 -38.06 3.00 -18.42
N GLU A 32 -37.21 4.00 -18.70
CA GLU A 32 -35.76 3.82 -18.89
C GLU A 32 -35.07 3.30 -17.63
N LEU A 33 -35.45 3.80 -16.45
CA LEU A 33 -34.93 3.32 -15.16
C LEU A 33 -35.34 1.86 -14.88
N LYS A 34 -36.56 1.48 -15.24
CA LYS A 34 -37.06 0.11 -15.06
C LYS A 34 -36.31 -0.88 -15.95
N GLU A 35 -35.97 -0.48 -17.17
CA GLU A 35 -35.16 -1.29 -18.08
C GLU A 35 -33.72 -1.45 -17.57
N LYS A 36 -33.11 -0.36 -17.08
CA LYS A 36 -31.78 -0.41 -16.43
C LYS A 36 -31.76 -1.30 -15.18
N LEU A 37 -32.83 -1.28 -14.38
CA LEU A 37 -32.97 -2.11 -13.19
C LEU A 37 -33.03 -3.60 -13.59
N GLN A 38 -33.83 -3.96 -14.60
CA GLN A 38 -33.91 -5.32 -15.11
C GLN A 38 -32.56 -5.84 -15.64
N GLU A 39 -31.77 -4.99 -16.30
CA GLU A 39 -30.43 -5.37 -16.76
C GLU A 39 -29.46 -5.60 -15.57
N LYS A 40 -29.58 -4.80 -14.52
CA LYS A 40 -28.81 -5.00 -13.27
C LYS A 40 -29.19 -6.28 -12.55
N ASP A 41 -30.47 -6.61 -12.49
CA ASP A 41 -30.95 -7.87 -11.89
C ASP A 41 -30.40 -9.09 -12.64
N LYS A 42 -30.40 -9.07 -13.98
CA LYS A 42 -29.76 -10.13 -14.80
C LYS A 42 -28.25 -10.24 -14.56
N GLN A 43 -27.55 -9.12 -14.34
CA GLN A 43 -26.12 -9.14 -14.00
C GLN A 43 -25.89 -9.73 -12.61
N LEU A 44 -26.76 -9.43 -11.65
CA LEU A 44 -26.71 -9.96 -10.29
C LEU A 44 -26.94 -11.48 -10.29
N GLU A 45 -27.92 -11.98 -11.03
CA GLU A 45 -28.16 -13.43 -11.18
C GLU A 45 -26.94 -14.15 -11.77
N LYS A 46 -26.29 -13.57 -12.80
CA LYS A 46 -25.05 -14.13 -13.37
C LYS A 46 -23.91 -14.17 -12.35
N LEU A 47 -23.78 -13.14 -11.52
CA LEU A 47 -22.77 -13.09 -10.45
C LEU A 47 -23.07 -14.13 -9.37
N GLN A 48 -24.32 -14.26 -8.93
CA GLN A 48 -24.73 -15.27 -7.96
C GLN A 48 -24.44 -16.69 -8.46
N GLN A 49 -24.70 -16.98 -9.74
CA GLN A 49 -24.36 -18.27 -10.33
C GLN A 49 -22.85 -18.51 -10.37
N LYS A 50 -22.05 -17.47 -10.63
CA LYS A 50 -20.58 -17.56 -10.64
C LYS A 50 -20.03 -17.80 -9.23
N VAL A 51 -20.60 -17.16 -8.21
CA VAL A 51 -20.28 -17.41 -6.79
C VAL A 51 -20.62 -18.84 -6.41
N LEU A 52 -21.80 -19.35 -6.77
CA LEU A 52 -22.19 -20.72 -6.50
C LEU A 52 -21.23 -21.75 -7.16
N ASN A 53 -20.80 -21.48 -8.38
CA ASN A 53 -19.80 -22.33 -9.06
C ASN A 53 -18.44 -22.30 -8.34
N LEU A 54 -18.00 -21.13 -7.87
CA LEU A 54 -16.77 -20.99 -7.10
C LEU A 54 -16.85 -21.69 -5.73
N GLU A 55 -18.00 -21.63 -5.05
CA GLU A 55 -18.24 -22.36 -3.81
C GLU A 55 -18.20 -23.89 -4.02
N ASN A 56 -18.75 -24.36 -5.14
CA ASN A 56 -18.67 -25.78 -5.50
C ASN A 56 -17.22 -26.21 -5.80
N GLN A 57 -16.46 -25.40 -6.55
CA GLN A 57 -15.03 -25.64 -6.77
C GLN A 57 -14.24 -25.65 -5.46
N LYS A 58 -14.55 -24.72 -4.54
CA LYS A 58 -13.92 -24.69 -3.21
C LYS A 58 -14.18 -25.98 -2.44
N LYS A 59 -15.41 -26.49 -2.44
CA LYS A 59 -15.74 -27.78 -1.81
C LYS A 59 -15.00 -28.95 -2.44
N GLU A 60 -14.84 -28.96 -3.77
CA GLU A 60 -14.02 -29.97 -4.45
C GLU A 60 -12.55 -29.92 -4.01
N PHE A 61 -11.96 -28.72 -3.91
CA PHE A 61 -10.61 -28.54 -3.40
C PHE A 61 -10.47 -28.97 -1.94
N GLU A 62 -11.47 -28.72 -1.11
CA GLU A 62 -11.49 -29.11 0.30
C GLU A 62 -11.55 -30.64 0.46
N ILE A 63 -12.32 -31.33 -0.38
CA ILE A 63 -12.34 -32.80 -0.45
C ILE A 63 -11.00 -33.36 -0.93
N ILE A 64 -10.40 -32.74 -1.95
CA ILE A 64 -9.07 -33.13 -2.45
C ILE A 64 -8.02 -32.95 -1.34
N SER A 65 -8.05 -31.83 -0.62
CA SER A 65 -7.14 -31.56 0.51
C SER A 65 -7.27 -32.60 1.61
N GLN A 66 -8.50 -32.91 2.04
CA GLN A 66 -8.76 -33.94 3.06
C GLN A 66 -8.35 -35.34 2.60
N THR A 67 -8.48 -35.63 1.30
CA THR A 67 -8.06 -36.91 0.72
C THR A 67 -6.54 -37.01 0.66
N LEU A 68 -5.84 -35.91 0.36
CA LEU A 68 -4.38 -35.83 0.39
C LEU A 68 -3.84 -35.95 1.82
N GLU A 69 -4.44 -35.27 2.79
CA GLU A 69 -4.10 -35.37 4.21
C GLU A 69 -4.25 -36.81 4.73
N LYS A 70 -5.39 -37.46 4.45
CA LYS A 70 -5.58 -38.88 4.79
C LYS A 70 -4.61 -39.81 4.08
N SER A 71 -4.26 -39.51 2.83
CA SER A 71 -3.28 -40.31 2.10
C SER A 71 -1.90 -40.18 2.72
N LEU A 72 -1.50 -38.96 3.14
CA LEU A 72 -0.24 -38.69 3.82
C LEU A 72 -0.16 -39.38 5.19
N GLU A 73 -1.25 -39.38 5.97
CA GLU A 73 -1.35 -40.16 7.22
C GLU A 73 -1.22 -41.67 6.97
N MET A 74 -1.82 -42.17 5.88
CA MET A 74 -1.78 -43.60 5.54
C MET A 74 -0.40 -44.08 5.07
N PHE A 75 0.45 -43.16 4.59
CA PHE A 75 1.85 -43.45 4.20
C PHE A 75 2.86 -43.32 5.35
N GLY A 76 2.44 -42.92 6.55
CA GLY A 76 3.30 -42.93 7.75
C GLY A 76 4.63 -42.19 7.59
N LEU A 77 4.63 -41.05 6.89
CA LEU A 77 5.82 -40.22 6.68
C LEU A 77 5.94 -39.15 7.77
N ASP A 78 5.99 -39.58 9.03
CA ASP A 78 6.67 -38.82 10.08
C ASP A 78 8.10 -39.42 10.16
N ASP A 79 9.10 -38.62 9.77
CA ASP A 79 10.54 -38.93 9.71
C ASP A 79 11.03 -39.89 8.61
N VAL A 80 11.44 -39.33 7.46
CA VAL A 80 12.49 -39.96 6.62
C VAL A 80 13.52 -38.94 6.14
N ASN A 81 14.73 -39.13 6.68
CA ASN A 81 16.03 -38.54 6.32
C ASN A 81 16.35 -38.62 4.81
N GLU A 82 17.22 -37.70 4.38
CA GLU A 82 17.97 -37.74 3.12
C GLU A 82 18.55 -39.14 2.83
N ASN A 83 17.99 -39.82 1.84
CA ASN A 83 18.64 -40.65 0.82
C ASN A 83 17.67 -41.72 0.30
N ASN A 84 17.15 -41.51 -0.90
CA ASN A 84 17.21 -42.47 -2.00
C ASN A 84 16.31 -42.02 -3.16
N ASN A 85 16.94 -41.49 -4.21
CA ASN A 85 16.38 -41.48 -5.55
C ASN A 85 16.40 -42.91 -6.08
N ASN A 86 15.22 -43.48 -6.36
CA ASN A 86 14.88 -44.22 -7.57
C ASN A 86 13.57 -44.98 -7.36
N ILE A 87 12.85 -45.18 -8.46
CA ILE A 87 11.66 -46.02 -8.65
C ILE A 87 10.35 -45.21 -8.69
N LEU A 88 9.99 -44.72 -9.88
CA LEU A 88 8.77 -45.08 -10.62
C LEU A 88 8.59 -44.17 -11.85
N GLU A 89 9.38 -44.42 -12.89
CA GLU A 89 8.86 -44.39 -14.25
C GLU A 89 7.96 -45.61 -14.42
N GLU A 90 6.67 -45.41 -14.66
CA GLU A 90 5.89 -46.12 -15.69
C GLU A 90 4.40 -45.81 -15.52
N LYS A 91 3.73 -45.62 -16.66
CA LYS A 91 2.29 -45.37 -16.89
C LYS A 91 1.86 -43.91 -16.92
N ASN A 92 1.91 -43.31 -18.10
CA ASN A 92 0.73 -43.28 -18.99
C ASN A 92 1.04 -42.58 -20.32
N LYS A 93 0.91 -43.34 -21.43
CA LYS A 93 0.82 -42.80 -22.78
C LYS A 93 -0.62 -42.31 -23.06
N PRO A 94 -0.79 -41.25 -23.88
CA PRO A 94 -2.06 -40.61 -24.13
C PRO A 94 -2.84 -41.24 -25.30
N PHE A 95 -4.16 -41.04 -25.26
CA PHE A 95 -5.13 -41.37 -26.31
C PHE A 95 -4.89 -40.49 -27.54
N LEU A 96 -4.68 -41.10 -28.71
CA LEU A 96 -4.61 -40.44 -30.01
C LEU A 96 -6.01 -40.29 -30.61
N GLY A 97 -6.32 -39.08 -31.08
CA GLY A 97 -7.38 -38.81 -32.04
C GLY A 97 -6.84 -37.85 -33.10
N GLU A 98 -6.66 -38.37 -34.31
CA GLU A 98 -6.31 -37.61 -35.52
C GLU A 98 -7.56 -36.88 -36.06
N GLU A 99 -7.44 -35.64 -36.49
CA GLU A 99 -7.47 -35.27 -37.92
C GLU A 99 -7.52 -33.73 -38.12
N ASN A 100 -6.52 -33.25 -38.85
CA ASN A 100 -6.57 -32.29 -39.95
C ASN A 100 -7.62 -31.16 -39.95
N ASN A 101 -7.16 -29.91 -39.81
CA ASN A 101 -7.14 -29.00 -40.97
C ASN A 101 -6.27 -27.76 -40.73
N LYS A 102 -5.41 -27.50 -41.72
CA LYS A 102 -4.58 -26.31 -41.86
C LYS A 102 -5.45 -25.15 -42.29
N GLU A 103 -5.42 -24.05 -41.54
CA GLU A 103 -5.59 -22.72 -42.13
C GLU A 103 -4.55 -21.76 -41.58
N THR A 104 -3.86 -21.14 -42.53
CA THR A 104 -2.68 -20.30 -42.35
C THR A 104 -3.17 -18.85 -42.32
N ILE A 105 -3.15 -18.21 -41.16
CA ILE A 105 -3.39 -16.76 -41.07
C ILE A 105 -2.03 -16.06 -40.92
N LYS A 106 -1.56 -15.51 -42.03
CA LYS A 106 -0.41 -14.60 -42.11
C LYS A 106 -0.84 -13.23 -41.55
N PHE A 107 -0.10 -12.69 -40.60
CA PHE A 107 -0.12 -11.26 -40.28
C PHE A 107 1.17 -10.60 -40.83
N PRO A 108 1.05 -9.47 -41.54
CA PRO A 108 2.19 -8.83 -42.20
C PRO A 108 3.09 -8.11 -41.20
N LEU A 109 4.40 -8.38 -41.31
CA LEU A 109 5.47 -7.57 -40.74
C LEU A 109 5.43 -6.18 -41.39
N ASN A 110 5.16 -5.15 -40.58
CA ASN A 110 5.51 -3.78 -40.92
C ASN A 110 6.72 -3.38 -40.08
N ASN A 111 7.89 -3.42 -40.72
CA ASN A 111 9.09 -2.73 -40.25
C ASN A 111 8.93 -1.25 -40.52
N ASN A 112 8.96 -0.43 -39.46
CA ASN A 112 9.65 0.87 -39.40
C ASN A 112 9.12 1.61 -38.17
N ASP A 113 9.86 1.55 -37.07
CA ASP A 113 10.02 2.70 -36.18
C ASP A 113 11.34 2.54 -35.43
N SER A 114 12.35 3.20 -35.97
CA SER A 114 13.67 3.38 -35.38
C SER A 114 13.57 4.30 -34.16
N ILE A 115 13.53 3.73 -32.96
CA ILE A 115 13.73 4.48 -31.72
C ILE A 115 15.22 4.71 -31.52
N GLN A 116 15.64 5.96 -31.66
CA GLN A 116 16.97 6.45 -31.30
C GLN A 116 17.17 6.31 -29.78
N LEU A 117 17.92 5.28 -29.36
CA LEU A 117 18.43 5.18 -28.01
C LEU A 117 19.58 6.18 -27.83
N ALA A 118 19.32 7.19 -26.99
CA ALA A 118 20.27 8.19 -26.57
C ALA A 118 21.53 7.55 -25.96
N LYS A 119 22.68 7.90 -26.53
CA LYS A 119 24.00 7.65 -25.94
C LYS A 119 24.19 8.63 -24.78
N ASN A 120 24.13 8.16 -23.55
CA ASN A 120 24.71 8.86 -22.40
C ASN A 120 25.53 7.85 -21.58
N THR A 121 26.79 7.68 -21.96
CA THR A 121 27.83 7.12 -21.10
C THR A 121 28.61 8.29 -20.49
N SER A 122 28.24 8.69 -19.29
CA SER A 122 29.11 9.52 -18.44
C SER A 122 29.75 8.60 -17.39
N GLU A 123 31.06 8.38 -17.53
CA GLU A 123 31.90 7.81 -16.49
C GLU A 123 31.84 8.73 -15.27
N HIS A 124 31.18 8.29 -14.20
CA HIS A 124 31.35 8.86 -12.86
C HIS A 124 31.97 7.78 -12.00
N SER A 125 33.18 8.03 -11.50
CA SER A 125 33.83 7.16 -10.54
C SER A 125 33.04 7.22 -9.23
N TRP A 126 32.28 6.17 -8.94
CA TRP A 126 31.55 6.01 -7.69
C TRP A 126 32.54 5.68 -6.57
N SER A 127 32.98 6.71 -5.84
CA SER A 127 33.52 6.53 -4.49
C SER A 127 32.42 5.99 -3.58
N SER A 128 32.82 5.19 -2.59
CA SER A 128 31.94 4.66 -1.53
C SER A 128 31.00 5.73 -0.98
N TYR A 129 29.73 5.37 -0.78
CA TYR A 129 28.65 6.21 -0.25
C TYR A 129 29.12 7.10 0.90
N ASN A 130 29.28 8.40 0.65
CA ASN A 130 29.75 9.35 1.65
C ASN A 130 28.56 9.77 2.54
N ILE A 131 28.15 8.87 3.44
CA ILE A 131 27.17 9.12 4.53
C ILE A 131 27.83 9.88 5.70
N ASP A 132 29.15 10.09 5.64
CA ASP A 132 30.00 10.58 6.73
C ASP A 132 29.68 12.02 7.22
N ASN A 133 28.79 12.75 6.54
CA ASN A 133 28.43 14.14 6.88
C ASN A 133 26.96 14.33 7.31
N ILE A 134 26.18 13.25 7.51
CA ILE A 134 24.81 13.39 8.01
C ILE A 134 24.81 13.77 9.49
N ARG A 135 24.10 14.86 9.82
CA ARG A 135 23.95 15.37 11.19
C ARG A 135 22.55 15.17 11.73
N ILE A 136 21.53 15.15 10.87
CA ILE A 136 20.12 15.00 11.23
C ILE A 136 19.50 13.86 10.43
N VAL A 137 18.64 13.08 11.08
CA VAL A 137 17.75 12.12 10.44
C VAL A 137 16.32 12.61 10.59
N VAL A 138 15.56 12.58 9.51
CA VAL A 138 14.12 12.86 9.48
C VAL A 138 13.39 11.60 9.04
N GLY A 139 12.45 11.11 9.84
CA GLY A 139 11.49 10.09 9.46
C GLY A 139 10.17 10.76 9.08
N LEU A 140 9.74 10.62 7.83
CA LEU A 140 8.49 11.16 7.33
C LEU A 140 7.52 10.01 7.06
N ASP A 141 6.44 9.97 7.84
CA ASP A 141 5.29 9.13 7.54
C ASP A 141 4.34 9.82 6.57
N PHE A 142 4.43 9.47 5.30
CA PHE A 142 3.53 9.98 4.27
C PHE A 142 2.32 9.04 4.10
N GLY A 143 1.40 9.05 5.07
CA GLY A 143 0.20 8.21 5.03
C GLY A 143 -0.85 8.65 3.99
N THR A 144 -1.84 7.79 3.74
CA THR A 144 -2.92 8.04 2.75
C THR A 144 -3.89 9.13 3.19
N THR A 145 -4.16 9.18 4.50
CA THR A 145 -5.19 10.05 5.09
C THR A 145 -4.58 11.07 6.04
N TYR A 146 -3.50 10.70 6.74
CA TYR A 146 -2.75 11.56 7.64
C TYR A 146 -1.25 11.38 7.41
N SER A 147 -0.46 12.42 7.63
CA SER A 147 1.00 12.36 7.59
C SER A 147 1.61 13.03 8.81
N GLY A 148 2.75 12.52 9.26
CA GLY A 148 3.51 13.04 10.39
C GLY A 148 5.01 12.91 10.14
N PHE A 149 5.83 13.63 10.91
CA PHE A 149 7.27 13.45 10.83
C PHE A 149 7.92 13.60 12.19
N ALA A 150 9.06 12.93 12.32
CA ALA A 150 9.94 13.00 13.47
C ALA A 150 11.37 13.26 12.99
N TYR A 151 12.19 13.84 13.85
CA TYR A 151 13.57 14.14 13.53
C TYR A 151 14.48 14.06 14.75
N CYS A 152 15.76 13.78 14.51
CA CYS A 152 16.75 13.65 15.56
C CYS A 152 18.14 14.03 15.06
N HIS A 153 18.96 14.57 15.96
CA HIS A 153 20.38 14.74 15.70
C HIS A 153 21.12 13.42 15.89
N VAL A 154 22.02 13.05 14.97
CA VAL A 154 22.72 11.75 14.96
C VAL A 154 23.49 11.47 16.26
N LYS A 155 24.06 12.52 16.88
CA LYS A 155 24.73 12.44 18.20
C LYS A 155 23.78 12.46 19.41
N GLY A 156 22.50 12.75 19.21
CA GLY A 156 21.50 12.83 20.26
C GLY A 156 20.73 11.51 20.39
N SER A 157 20.15 11.26 21.56
CA SER A 157 19.27 10.12 21.80
C SER A 157 17.79 10.48 21.74
N GLN A 158 17.44 11.77 21.73
CA GLN A 158 16.05 12.23 21.79
C GLN A 158 15.49 12.45 20.38
N ILE A 159 14.49 11.65 20.02
CA ILE A 159 13.70 11.82 18.80
C ILE A 159 12.56 12.81 19.10
N ILE A 160 12.45 13.84 18.27
CA ILE A 160 11.42 14.89 18.37
C ILE A 160 10.36 14.59 17.32
N CYS A 161 9.10 14.44 17.73
CA CYS A 161 7.97 14.34 16.83
C CYS A 161 7.32 15.71 16.68
N HIS A 162 6.99 16.12 15.46
CA HIS A 162 6.32 17.40 15.24
C HIS A 162 4.87 17.34 15.76
N GLU A 163 4.43 18.42 16.41
CA GLU A 163 3.07 18.53 16.96
C GLU A 163 2.32 19.68 16.27
N TRP A 164 1.20 19.37 15.64
CA TRP A 164 0.22 20.26 15.03
C TRP A 164 -0.93 20.49 16.01
N ASP A 165 -1.02 21.65 16.68
CA ASP A 165 -2.18 22.02 17.52
C ASP A 165 -2.77 20.84 18.31
N SER A 166 -1.94 20.17 19.13
CA SER A 166 -2.28 18.96 19.92
C SER A 166 -2.45 17.63 19.17
N HIS A 167 -2.01 17.54 17.91
CA HIS A 167 -1.99 16.32 17.10
C HIS A 167 -0.58 16.04 16.60
N PHE A 168 -0.21 14.77 16.42
CA PHE A 168 1.09 14.41 15.83
C PHE A 168 1.04 14.11 14.33
N LYS A 169 -0.13 14.31 13.68
CA LYS A 169 -0.28 14.18 12.23
C LYS A 169 -1.26 15.22 11.70
N THR A 170 -1.08 15.60 10.44
CA THR A 170 -1.98 16.48 9.68
C THR A 170 -2.62 15.72 8.52
N CYS A 171 -3.75 16.19 8.00
CA CYS A 171 -4.46 15.53 6.90
C CYS A 171 -3.66 15.52 5.61
N THR A 172 -3.66 14.40 4.89
CA THR A 172 -3.08 14.27 3.54
C THR A 172 -4.06 14.83 2.49
N ALA A 173 -4.25 16.15 2.55
CA ALA A 173 -5.25 16.88 1.78
C ALA A 173 -4.70 18.21 1.26
N LEU A 174 -5.10 18.58 0.05
CA LEU A 174 -4.75 19.83 -0.60
C LEU A 174 -6.00 20.55 -1.08
N LYS A 175 -6.03 21.88 -0.97
CA LYS A 175 -7.01 22.72 -1.63
C LYS A 175 -6.27 23.65 -2.58
N TYR A 176 -6.77 23.73 -3.81
CA TYR A 176 -6.19 24.56 -4.86
C TYR A 176 -7.05 25.80 -5.13
N ASP A 177 -6.47 26.77 -5.82
CA ASP A 177 -7.21 27.80 -6.53
C ASP A 177 -8.06 27.19 -7.67
N ASP A 178 -8.99 27.98 -8.22
CA ASP A 178 -9.94 27.51 -9.24
C ASP A 178 -9.26 27.03 -10.54
N GLU A 179 -8.04 27.49 -10.79
CA GLU A 179 -7.20 27.11 -11.94
C GLU A 179 -6.30 25.90 -11.66
N TYR A 180 -6.28 25.38 -10.42
CA TYR A 180 -5.43 24.27 -9.98
C TYR A 180 -3.92 24.51 -10.10
N ASN A 181 -3.53 25.78 -10.16
CA ASN A 181 -2.16 26.23 -10.33
C ASN A 181 -1.44 26.32 -8.97
N LYS A 182 -2.13 26.77 -7.92
CA LYS A 182 -1.54 27.02 -6.60
C LYS A 182 -2.31 26.34 -5.49
N VAL A 183 -1.57 25.79 -4.53
CA VAL A 183 -2.14 25.32 -3.26
C VAL A 183 -2.52 26.54 -2.42
N ILE A 184 -3.80 26.64 -2.04
CA ILE A 184 -4.31 27.72 -1.18
C ILE A 184 -4.33 27.32 0.29
N SER A 185 -4.49 26.03 0.57
CA SER A 185 -4.34 25.44 1.90
C SER A 185 -4.05 23.95 1.77
N TRP A 186 -3.43 23.38 2.81
CA TRP A 186 -3.12 21.96 2.92
C TRP A 186 -3.35 21.50 4.37
N GLY A 187 -3.34 20.19 4.64
CA GLY A 187 -3.48 19.69 6.01
C GLY A 187 -4.91 19.82 6.55
N PHE A 188 -5.04 19.93 7.88
CA PHE A 188 -6.33 20.22 8.53
C PHE A 188 -7.06 21.43 7.92
N PRO A 189 -6.42 22.58 7.64
CA PRO A 189 -7.08 23.74 7.01
C PRO A 189 -7.66 23.49 5.60
N ALA A 190 -7.17 22.49 4.86
CA ALA A 190 -7.75 22.11 3.57
C ALA A 190 -9.01 21.26 3.72
N LYS A 191 -9.04 20.37 4.71
CA LYS A 191 -10.09 19.37 4.90
C LYS A 191 -11.23 19.85 5.78
N PHE A 192 -10.91 20.51 6.89
CA PHE A 192 -11.90 20.94 7.88
C PHE A 192 -11.97 22.46 7.91
N ARG A 193 -13.11 22.98 7.47
CA ARG A 193 -13.42 24.40 7.55
C ARG A 193 -14.78 24.57 8.19
N ARG A 194 -14.84 25.41 9.22
CA ARG A 194 -16.11 25.78 9.83
C ARG A 194 -17.05 26.36 8.75
N PRO A 195 -18.31 25.91 8.67
CA PRO A 195 -19.27 26.42 7.71
C PRO A 195 -19.36 27.96 7.80
N ASN A 196 -19.25 28.65 6.66
CA ASN A 196 -19.45 30.09 6.59
C ASN A 196 -20.60 30.39 5.62
N ARG A 197 -21.70 30.95 6.14
CA ARG A 197 -22.91 31.30 5.38
C ARG A 197 -22.67 32.26 4.19
N ARG A 198 -21.51 32.92 4.12
CA ARG A 198 -21.17 33.88 3.04
C ARG A 198 -20.38 33.28 1.88
N ASN A 199 -19.70 32.14 2.04
CA ASN A 199 -18.88 31.55 0.98
C ASN A 199 -19.63 30.40 0.31
N LYS A 200 -20.04 30.62 -0.95
CA LYS A 200 -20.75 29.62 -1.77
C LYS A 200 -19.81 28.67 -2.55
N ASN A 201 -18.54 29.03 -2.72
CA ASN A 201 -17.54 28.16 -3.36
C ASN A 201 -16.84 27.30 -2.31
N ASP A 202 -17.29 26.06 -2.17
CA ASP A 202 -16.58 25.03 -1.42
C ASP A 202 -15.97 24.02 -2.38
N ASN A 203 -14.88 24.42 -3.07
CA ASN A 203 -14.12 23.47 -3.88
C ASN A 203 -13.65 22.32 -2.98
N LYS A 204 -14.01 21.10 -3.38
CA LYS A 204 -13.65 19.88 -2.67
C LYS A 204 -12.12 19.75 -2.61
N PRO A 205 -11.53 19.45 -1.43
CA PRO A 205 -10.11 19.17 -1.35
C PRO A 205 -9.73 17.95 -2.21
N VAL A 206 -8.50 17.98 -2.71
CA VAL A 206 -7.82 16.85 -3.34
C VAL A 206 -7.25 16.00 -2.22
N GLU A 207 -7.78 14.79 -2.08
CA GLU A 207 -7.47 13.82 -1.03
C GLU A 207 -7.23 12.44 -1.62
N LEU A 208 -6.65 11.53 -0.84
CA LEU A 208 -6.44 10.12 -1.21
C LEU A 208 -5.61 9.93 -2.48
N PHE A 209 -4.89 10.96 -2.93
CA PHE A 209 -4.08 10.94 -4.15
C PHE A 209 -2.95 9.90 -4.10
N LYS A 210 -2.50 9.52 -2.88
CA LYS A 210 -1.56 8.41 -2.63
C LYS A 210 -2.09 7.05 -3.15
N LEU A 211 -3.41 6.84 -3.22
CA LEU A 211 -4.00 5.60 -3.72
C LEU A 211 -3.74 5.35 -5.22
N HIS A 212 -3.39 6.38 -6.00
CA HIS A 212 -3.03 6.22 -7.41
C HIS A 212 -1.76 5.38 -7.61
N LEU A 213 -0.90 5.32 -6.59
CA LEU A 213 0.31 4.51 -6.57
C LEU A 213 0.08 3.04 -6.16
N SER A 214 -1.15 2.69 -5.77
CA SER A 214 -1.50 1.32 -5.37
C SER A 214 -2.06 0.50 -6.53
N ASP A 215 -2.06 -0.82 -6.36
CA ASP A 215 -2.58 -1.78 -7.35
C ASP A 215 -4.11 -1.90 -7.34
N ILE A 216 -4.83 -0.98 -6.68
CA ILE A 216 -6.30 -0.97 -6.70
C ILE A 216 -6.81 -0.71 -8.13
N PRO A 217 -7.94 -1.30 -8.53
CA PRO A 217 -8.55 -1.04 -9.84
C PRO A 217 -8.73 0.45 -10.11
N ASP A 218 -8.45 0.90 -11.33
CA ASP A 218 -8.52 2.32 -11.70
C ASP A 218 -9.90 2.95 -11.49
N GLU A 219 -10.96 2.14 -11.55
CA GLU A 219 -12.34 2.55 -11.27
C GLU A 219 -12.55 2.99 -9.81
N LEU A 220 -11.74 2.46 -8.88
CA LEU A 220 -11.79 2.77 -7.45
C LEU A 220 -10.85 3.91 -7.06
N LYS A 221 -9.95 4.34 -7.97
CA LYS A 221 -9.02 5.43 -7.69
C LYS A 221 -9.77 6.78 -7.60
N PRO A 222 -9.43 7.65 -6.64
CA PRO A 222 -10.10 8.93 -6.47
C PRO A 222 -9.92 9.82 -7.70
N LYS A 223 -11.01 10.45 -8.15
CA LYS A 223 -11.00 11.39 -9.28
C LYS A 223 -10.88 12.81 -8.78
N PHE A 224 -9.92 13.54 -9.30
CA PHE A 224 -9.68 14.96 -9.03
C PHE A 224 -9.05 15.62 -10.27
N PRO A 225 -9.12 16.96 -10.39
CA PRO A 225 -8.79 17.69 -11.62
C PRO A 225 -7.29 17.88 -11.87
N VAL A 226 -6.42 17.44 -10.95
CA VAL A 226 -4.95 17.52 -11.08
C VAL A 226 -4.35 16.13 -11.30
N GLY A 227 -3.15 16.07 -11.88
CA GLY A 227 -2.37 14.81 -11.89
C GLY A 227 -2.01 14.38 -10.46
N TYR A 228 -2.03 13.08 -10.19
CA TYR A 228 -1.73 12.58 -8.83
C TYR A 228 -0.28 12.82 -8.44
N GLU A 229 0.66 12.79 -9.40
CA GLU A 229 2.07 13.13 -9.18
C GLU A 229 2.23 14.60 -8.76
N LYS A 230 1.42 15.50 -9.35
CA LYS A 230 1.38 16.92 -8.95
C LYS A 230 0.86 17.06 -7.53
N ALA A 231 -0.23 16.38 -7.17
CA ALA A 231 -0.79 16.43 -5.82
C ALA A 231 0.21 15.88 -4.78
N ILE A 232 0.87 14.75 -5.05
CA ILE A 232 1.92 14.22 -4.17
C ILE A 232 3.06 15.22 -4.03
N THR A 233 3.57 15.75 -5.14
CA THR A 233 4.67 16.72 -5.15
C THR A 233 4.33 17.98 -4.36
N ASP A 234 3.15 18.55 -4.59
CA ASP A 234 2.70 19.76 -3.92
C ASP A 234 2.54 19.51 -2.41
N TYR A 235 1.95 18.38 -1.99
CA TYR A 235 1.83 18.04 -0.58
C TYR A 235 3.20 17.86 0.09
N LEU A 236 4.11 17.13 -0.55
CA LEU A 236 5.47 16.93 -0.07
C LEU A 236 6.24 18.26 0.02
N ARG A 237 5.95 19.22 -0.87
CA ARG A 237 6.55 20.56 -0.81
C ARG A 237 6.08 21.32 0.43
N GLU A 238 4.78 21.28 0.72
CA GLU A 238 4.19 21.96 1.87
C GLU A 238 4.69 21.37 3.20
N ILE A 239 4.60 20.05 3.41
CA ILE A 239 5.12 19.42 4.63
C ILE A 239 6.66 19.51 4.70
N GLY A 240 7.32 19.49 3.54
CA GLY A 240 8.76 19.68 3.41
C GLY A 240 9.24 21.05 3.88
N GLN A 241 8.44 22.09 3.67
CA GLN A 241 8.72 23.41 4.20
C GLN A 241 8.65 23.43 5.72
N VAL A 242 7.66 22.77 6.33
CA VAL A 242 7.55 22.64 7.80
C VAL A 242 8.75 21.90 8.38
N ILE A 243 9.18 20.80 7.75
CA ILE A 243 10.39 20.06 8.15
C ILE A 243 11.62 20.97 8.12
N LYS A 244 11.81 21.76 7.05
CA LYS A 244 12.95 22.69 6.92
C LYS A 244 12.90 23.79 7.98
N ASP A 245 11.70 24.32 8.27
CA ASP A 245 11.51 25.36 9.27
C ASP A 245 11.81 24.84 10.68
N ASP A 246 11.39 23.63 11.01
CA ASP A 246 11.67 23.00 12.30
C ASP A 246 13.15 22.69 12.52
N ILE A 247 13.81 22.14 11.49
CA ILE A 247 15.25 21.86 11.55
C ILE A 247 16.03 23.16 11.68
N SER A 248 15.68 24.20 10.92
CA SER A 248 16.39 25.49 10.99
C SER A 248 16.15 26.22 12.32
N ARG A 249 14.95 26.10 12.90
CA ARG A 249 14.63 26.64 14.24
C ARG A 249 15.40 25.92 15.34
N THR A 250 15.54 24.60 15.22
CA THR A 250 16.24 23.77 16.21
C THR A 250 17.77 23.87 16.05
N TRP A 251 18.27 23.94 14.81
CA TRP A 251 19.69 23.98 14.45
C TRP A 251 19.96 24.92 13.26
N SER A 252 20.21 26.20 13.56
CA SER A 252 20.31 27.29 12.59
C SER A 252 21.51 27.26 11.63
N SER A 253 22.55 26.46 11.91
CA SER A 253 23.77 26.36 11.09
C SER A 253 23.80 25.16 10.14
N LEU A 254 22.69 24.43 10.02
CA LEU A 254 22.58 23.27 9.14
C LEU A 254 22.16 23.65 7.73
N ASN A 255 22.80 23.05 6.75
CA ASN A 255 22.35 23.02 5.37
C ASN A 255 21.49 21.77 5.17
N PHE A 256 20.19 21.95 4.95
CA PHE A 256 19.22 20.86 4.79
C PHE A 256 19.66 19.79 3.79
N TYR A 257 20.11 20.18 2.60
CA TYR A 257 20.52 19.25 1.55
C TYR A 257 21.85 18.53 1.85
N ASN A 258 22.69 19.12 2.69
CA ASN A 258 23.99 18.56 3.02
C ASN A 258 23.95 17.67 4.26
N ASP A 259 23.19 18.06 5.27
CA ASP A 259 23.27 17.53 6.62
C ASP A 259 22.11 16.62 7.02
N VAL A 260 21.05 16.54 6.21
CA VAL A 260 19.83 15.79 6.54
C VAL A 260 19.75 14.51 5.70
N LEU A 261 19.51 13.39 6.38
CA LEU A 261 19.00 12.15 5.79
C LEU A 261 17.48 12.11 5.94
N LEU A 262 16.76 12.09 4.82
CA LEU A 262 15.32 11.92 4.79
C LEU A 262 14.99 10.43 4.61
N VAL A 263 14.27 9.86 5.57
CA VAL A 263 13.71 8.52 5.52
C VAL A 263 12.21 8.64 5.30
N LEU A 264 11.74 8.27 4.12
CA LEU A 264 10.33 8.33 3.74
C LEU A 264 9.71 6.94 3.87
N THR A 265 8.55 6.84 4.50
CA THR A 265 7.81 5.58 4.62
C THR A 265 6.96 5.33 3.39
N CYS A 266 6.72 4.06 3.06
CA CYS A 266 5.79 3.66 2.01
C CYS A 266 5.10 2.32 2.35
N PRO A 267 3.94 2.02 1.76
CA PRO A 267 3.32 0.70 1.91
C PRO A 267 4.21 -0.42 1.35
N ALA A 268 4.19 -1.59 1.98
CA ALA A 268 4.97 -2.76 1.53
C ALA A 268 4.52 -3.28 0.15
N GLU A 269 3.26 -3.03 -0.21
CA GLU A 269 2.63 -3.41 -1.47
C GLU A 269 3.12 -2.59 -2.65
N TYR A 270 3.69 -1.40 -2.41
CA TYR A 270 4.10 -0.53 -3.50
C TYR A 270 5.01 -1.28 -4.48
N SER A 271 4.69 -1.14 -5.76
CA SER A 271 5.58 -1.55 -6.83
C SER A 271 6.82 -0.66 -6.84
N GLU A 272 7.87 -1.12 -7.49
CA GLU A 272 9.08 -0.31 -7.62
C GLU A 272 8.86 0.91 -8.51
N ASN A 273 7.95 0.81 -9.49
CA ASN A 273 7.49 1.98 -10.24
C ASN A 273 6.84 3.01 -9.30
N ALA A 274 5.97 2.58 -8.38
CA ALA A 274 5.39 3.48 -7.37
C ALA A 274 6.46 4.11 -6.47
N ARG A 275 7.48 3.36 -6.05
CA ARG A 275 8.63 3.88 -5.29
C ARG A 275 9.47 4.88 -6.09
N SER A 276 9.67 4.62 -7.39
CA SER A 276 10.37 5.51 -8.31
C SER A 276 9.62 6.84 -8.49
N ILE A 277 8.29 6.78 -8.71
CA ILE A 277 7.42 7.96 -8.77
C ILE A 277 7.51 8.76 -7.46
N MET A 278 7.49 8.09 -6.30
CA MET A 278 7.67 8.77 -5.02
C MET A 278 9.00 9.51 -4.93
N ARG A 279 10.11 8.91 -5.36
CA ARG A 279 11.42 9.60 -5.41
C ARG A 279 11.39 10.82 -6.32
N GLU A 280 10.75 10.70 -7.47
CA GLU A 280 10.58 11.83 -8.39
C GLU A 280 9.74 12.95 -7.76
N CYS A 281 8.64 12.63 -7.08
CA CYS A 281 7.84 13.62 -6.37
C CYS A 281 8.63 14.30 -5.24
N VAL A 282 9.44 13.56 -4.46
CA VAL A 282 10.31 14.13 -3.41
C VAL A 282 11.36 15.08 -4.01
N TYR A 283 11.95 14.71 -5.15
CA TYR A 283 12.87 15.57 -5.89
C TYR A 283 12.16 16.84 -6.39
N ASN A 284 11.01 16.71 -7.04
CA ASN A 284 10.22 17.84 -7.57
C ASN A 284 9.65 18.73 -6.45
N ALA A 285 9.50 18.20 -5.24
CA ALA A 285 9.13 18.94 -4.03
C ALA A 285 10.32 19.75 -3.46
N GLY A 286 11.54 19.57 -3.99
CA GLY A 286 12.74 20.25 -3.53
C GLY A 286 13.23 19.74 -2.17
N LEU A 287 13.00 18.46 -1.86
CA LEU A 287 13.48 17.81 -0.63
C LEU A 287 14.83 17.12 -0.81
N ILE A 288 15.25 16.87 -2.06
CA ILE A 288 16.56 16.34 -2.42
C ILE A 288 17.10 17.05 -3.67
N VAL A 289 18.43 17.02 -3.84
CA VAL A 289 19.12 17.73 -4.94
C VAL A 289 19.13 16.92 -6.24
N ASP A 290 19.03 15.59 -6.14
CA ASP A 290 19.09 14.68 -7.27
C ASP A 290 18.12 13.50 -7.06
N LYS A 291 17.52 12.97 -8.14
CA LYS A 291 16.54 11.86 -8.04
C LYS A 291 17.13 10.60 -7.39
N CYS A 292 18.43 10.38 -7.58
CA CYS A 292 19.18 9.24 -7.06
C CYS A 292 19.88 9.51 -5.72
N SER A 293 19.45 10.55 -4.99
CA SER A 293 20.21 11.02 -3.84
C SER A 293 20.33 9.94 -2.78
N SER A 294 21.55 9.70 -2.31
CA SER A 294 21.80 8.79 -1.18
C SER A 294 21.24 9.31 0.14
N LYS A 295 20.79 10.57 0.18
CA LYS A 295 20.16 11.23 1.34
C LYS A 295 18.65 11.09 1.38
N LEU A 296 18.07 10.33 0.45
CA LEU A 296 16.72 9.81 0.56
C LEU A 296 16.80 8.29 0.70
N GLN A 297 16.28 7.78 1.80
CA GLN A 297 16.03 6.36 2.01
C GLN A 297 14.53 6.10 2.06
N LEU A 298 14.13 4.92 1.58
CA LEU A 298 12.78 4.43 1.73
C LEU A 298 12.78 3.29 2.75
N VAL A 299 11.74 3.26 3.58
CA VAL A 299 11.44 2.16 4.50
C VAL A 299 9.96 1.84 4.36
N THR A 300 9.57 0.60 4.58
CA THR A 300 8.14 0.29 4.61
C THR A 300 7.50 0.69 5.94
N GLU A 301 6.22 1.05 5.93
CA GLU A 301 5.47 1.45 7.12
C GLU A 301 5.49 0.34 8.21
N ASP A 302 5.34 -0.92 7.80
CA ASP A 302 5.39 -2.09 8.69
C ASP A 302 6.79 -2.38 9.22
N GLU A 303 7.84 -2.15 8.43
CA GLU A 303 9.23 -2.24 8.92
C GLU A 303 9.52 -1.15 9.94
N ALA A 304 9.15 0.10 9.66
CA ALA A 304 9.36 1.21 10.57
C ALA A 304 8.66 0.94 11.91
N ALA A 305 7.41 0.50 11.87
CA ALA A 305 6.68 0.10 13.07
C ALA A 305 7.36 -1.05 13.82
N ALA A 306 7.83 -2.08 13.11
CA ALA A 306 8.53 -3.21 13.73
C ALA A 306 9.87 -2.81 14.38
N ILE A 307 10.61 -1.88 13.78
CA ILE A 307 11.87 -1.35 14.34
C ILE A 307 11.61 -0.59 15.64
N TYR A 308 10.56 0.24 15.67
CA TYR A 308 10.13 0.90 16.90
C TYR A 308 9.77 -0.12 17.99
N CYS A 309 8.93 -1.09 17.65
CA CYS A 309 8.47 -2.11 18.60
C CYS A 309 9.63 -2.97 19.12
N MET A 310 10.58 -3.34 18.27
CA MET A 310 11.80 -4.04 18.66
C MET A 310 12.62 -3.24 19.67
N ASN A 311 12.76 -1.93 19.47
CA ASN A 311 13.47 -1.08 20.43
C ASN A 311 12.75 -1.02 21.79
N GLN A 312 11.41 -1.03 21.79
CA GLN A 312 10.62 -1.12 23.03
C GLN A 312 10.74 -2.48 23.73
N LEU A 313 10.85 -3.58 22.98
CA LEU A 313 11.04 -4.92 23.56
C LEU A 313 12.32 -5.05 24.40
N ARG A 314 13.32 -4.19 24.18
CA ARG A 314 14.57 -4.16 24.96
C ARG A 314 14.31 -3.88 26.44
N GLU A 315 13.29 -3.10 26.76
CA GLU A 315 12.92 -2.78 28.14
C GLU A 315 12.31 -3.98 28.87
N TYR A 316 11.85 -5.00 28.12
CA TYR A 316 11.17 -6.19 28.65
C TYR A 316 12.05 -7.44 28.61
N GLU A 317 13.36 -7.29 28.34
CA GLU A 317 14.36 -8.37 28.32
C GLU A 317 13.96 -9.62 27.49
N PHE A 318 13.24 -9.41 26.37
CA PHE A 318 12.86 -10.54 25.52
C PHE A 318 14.08 -11.24 24.90
N GLU A 319 14.05 -12.56 24.92
CA GLU A 319 15.12 -13.40 24.39
C GLU A 319 15.10 -13.45 22.86
N THR A 320 16.28 -13.71 22.28
CA THR A 320 16.40 -14.07 20.87
C THR A 320 15.53 -15.29 20.56
N GLY A 321 14.84 -15.26 19.42
CA GLY A 321 13.85 -16.26 19.01
C GLY A 321 12.42 -15.87 19.36
N THR A 322 12.20 -14.79 20.11
CA THR A 322 10.86 -14.29 20.45
C THR A 322 10.10 -13.82 19.20
N ASN A 323 8.85 -14.25 19.08
CA ASN A 323 7.94 -13.76 18.06
C ASN A 323 7.03 -12.68 18.63
N PHE A 324 6.87 -11.59 17.88
CA PHE A 324 5.93 -10.53 18.21
C PHE A 324 5.12 -10.11 16.99
N MET A 325 3.89 -9.69 17.25
CA MET A 325 2.98 -9.17 16.24
C MET A 325 2.92 -7.65 16.36
N VAL A 326 2.95 -6.98 15.21
CA VAL A 326 2.60 -5.56 15.10
C VAL A 326 1.23 -5.49 14.44
N VAL A 327 0.28 -4.84 15.09
CA VAL A 327 -1.08 -4.59 14.60
C VAL A 327 -1.19 -3.08 14.37
N ASP A 328 -0.97 -2.65 13.14
CA ASP A 328 -1.11 -1.26 12.73
C ASP A 328 -2.58 -0.94 12.47
N CYS A 329 -3.21 -0.29 13.44
CA CYS A 329 -4.61 0.09 13.37
C CYS A 329 -4.71 1.52 12.82
N GLY A 330 -4.74 1.65 11.50
CA GLY A 330 -4.81 2.92 10.80
C GLY A 330 -6.20 3.54 10.70
N GLY A 331 -6.30 4.57 9.86
CA GLY A 331 -7.56 5.22 9.51
C GLY A 331 -8.43 4.34 8.62
N ASP A 332 -7.87 3.82 7.53
CA ASP A 332 -8.63 3.06 6.53
C ASP A 332 -8.36 1.56 6.57
N THR A 333 -7.13 1.16 6.92
CA THR A 333 -6.70 -0.24 6.98
C THR A 333 -6.27 -0.62 8.39
N VAL A 334 -6.33 -1.92 8.66
CA VAL A 334 -5.61 -2.53 9.77
C VAL A 334 -4.69 -3.58 9.19
N ASP A 335 -3.39 -3.45 9.44
CA ASP A 335 -2.33 -4.27 8.86
C ASP A 335 -1.54 -4.99 9.95
N LEU A 336 -1.34 -6.30 9.78
CA LEU A 336 -0.67 -7.16 10.75
C LEU A 336 0.57 -7.78 10.15
N THR A 337 1.66 -7.76 10.92
CA THR A 337 2.87 -8.52 10.63
C THR A 337 3.34 -9.26 11.87
N THR A 338 3.79 -10.51 11.69
CA THR A 338 4.46 -11.27 12.77
C THR A 338 5.94 -11.38 12.46
N ARG A 339 6.76 -10.90 13.39
CA ARG A 339 8.21 -10.81 13.27
C ARG A 339 8.88 -11.69 14.32
N LYS A 340 10.03 -12.25 13.95
CA LYS A 340 10.92 -13.00 14.85
C LYS A 340 12.13 -12.15 15.19
N LEU A 341 12.43 -12.03 16.48
CA LEU A 341 13.67 -11.42 16.94
C LEU A 341 14.82 -12.41 16.71
N ILE A 342 15.59 -12.26 15.63
CA ILE A 342 16.68 -13.19 15.28
C ILE A 342 17.91 -12.97 16.14
N ASN A 343 18.16 -11.74 16.54
CA ASN A 343 19.12 -11.34 17.56
C ASN A 343 18.67 -9.98 18.12
N ARG A 344 19.43 -9.36 19.02
CA ARG A 344 19.07 -8.07 19.66
C ARG A 344 18.67 -6.96 18.68
N ASN A 345 19.12 -7.04 17.42
CA ASN A 345 18.99 -5.97 16.44
C ASN A 345 18.35 -6.43 15.12
N GLN A 346 18.22 -7.74 14.91
CA GLN A 346 17.83 -8.33 13.64
C GLN A 346 16.40 -8.87 13.67
N LEU A 347 15.61 -8.52 12.65
CA LEU A 347 14.24 -8.97 12.50
C LEU A 347 14.11 -9.96 11.33
N GLY A 348 13.48 -11.09 11.63
CA GLY A 348 13.01 -12.07 10.66
C GLY A 348 11.51 -11.91 10.40
N GLU A 349 11.07 -12.28 9.20
CA GLU A 349 9.66 -12.33 8.84
C GLU A 349 9.14 -13.76 8.91
N ILE A 350 8.10 -14.01 9.72
CA ILE A 350 7.55 -15.36 9.95
C ILE A 350 6.43 -15.64 8.96
N THR A 351 5.39 -14.80 9.00
CA THR A 351 4.16 -14.94 8.24
C THR A 351 4.07 -13.85 7.18
N GLU A 352 3.36 -14.11 6.08
CA GLU A 352 2.94 -13.05 5.17
C GLU A 352 2.09 -12.00 5.91
N ARG A 353 2.15 -10.75 5.42
CA ARG A 353 1.32 -9.65 5.90
C ARG A 353 -0.15 -9.98 5.69
N SER A 354 -0.98 -9.72 6.68
CA SER A 354 -2.44 -9.74 6.53
C SER A 354 -2.99 -8.34 6.76
N GLY A 355 -3.97 -7.92 5.99
CA GLY A 355 -4.62 -6.63 6.19
C GLY A 355 -6.09 -6.68 5.78
N ASP A 356 -6.89 -5.79 6.34
CA ASP A 356 -8.29 -5.59 5.94
C ASP A 356 -8.68 -4.11 6.06
N PHE A 357 -9.73 -3.73 5.34
CA PHE A 357 -10.29 -2.39 5.38
C PHE A 357 -11.25 -2.22 6.57
N CYS A 358 -10.69 -2.24 7.78
CA CYS A 358 -11.43 -2.11 9.03
C CYS A 358 -10.82 -1.08 9.99
N GLY A 359 -10.17 -0.04 9.45
CA GLY A 359 -9.62 1.06 10.23
C GLY A 359 -10.68 1.99 10.86
N SER A 360 -10.23 2.97 11.63
CA SER A 360 -11.14 3.85 12.40
C SER A 360 -12.13 4.65 11.55
N ASN A 361 -11.85 4.94 10.28
CA ASN A 361 -12.74 5.66 9.36
C ASN A 361 -14.02 4.88 9.07
N TYR A 362 -14.03 3.56 9.29
CA TYR A 362 -15.25 2.75 9.16
C TYR A 362 -16.27 3.07 10.25
N ILE A 363 -15.83 3.53 11.43
CA ILE A 363 -16.72 4.03 12.47
C ILE A 363 -17.39 5.33 12.02
N ASP A 364 -16.65 6.20 11.31
CA ASP A 364 -17.19 7.44 10.77
C ASP A 364 -18.25 7.16 9.69
N ARG A 365 -18.06 6.08 8.91
CA ARG A 365 -19.06 5.61 7.94
C ARG A 365 -20.33 5.11 8.64
N GLU A 366 -20.20 4.36 9.73
CA GLU A 366 -21.35 3.95 10.54
C GLU A 366 -22.09 5.14 11.14
N PHE A 367 -21.38 6.19 11.57
CA PHE A 367 -21.98 7.45 11.99
C PHE A 367 -22.76 8.14 10.86
N ILE A 368 -22.20 8.21 9.66
CA ILE A 368 -22.90 8.75 8.49
C ILE A 368 -24.16 7.93 8.16
N MET A 369 -24.11 6.60 8.31
CA MET A 369 -25.27 5.73 8.13
C MET A 369 -26.33 5.95 9.21
N TYR A 370 -25.92 6.14 10.47
CA TYR A 370 -26.80 6.52 11.56
C TYR A 370 -27.51 7.84 11.28
N LEU A 371 -26.78 8.89 10.91
CA LEU A 371 -27.37 10.18 10.54
C LEU A 371 -28.30 10.05 9.34
N SER A 372 -27.93 9.27 8.32
CA SER A 372 -28.74 9.05 7.13
C SER A 372 -30.13 8.47 7.46
N ARG A 373 -30.23 7.65 8.50
CA ARG A 373 -31.53 7.13 8.99
C ARG A 373 -32.39 8.20 9.68
N LYS A 374 -31.75 9.22 10.28
CA LYS A 374 -32.43 10.32 10.98
C LYS A 374 -32.86 11.43 10.03
N VAL A 375 -31.97 11.86 9.14
CA VAL A 375 -32.18 13.03 8.26
C VAL A 375 -32.64 12.63 6.84
N GLY A 376 -32.43 11.36 6.46
CA GLY A 376 -32.72 10.82 5.14
C GLY A 376 -31.46 10.63 4.28
N TYR A 377 -31.38 9.49 3.59
CA TYR A 377 -30.23 9.13 2.74
C TYR A 377 -29.95 10.16 1.64
N ASN A 378 -31.00 10.64 0.97
CA ASN A 378 -30.87 11.66 -0.08
C ASN A 378 -30.34 12.99 0.48
N ALA A 379 -30.74 13.37 1.70
CA ALA A 379 -30.25 14.60 2.34
C ALA A 379 -28.74 14.53 2.60
N MET A 380 -28.26 13.40 3.13
CA MET A 380 -26.82 13.17 3.33
C MET A 380 -26.04 13.10 2.02
N GLU A 381 -26.60 12.49 0.97
CA GLU A 381 -25.96 12.45 -0.35
C GLU A 381 -25.83 13.86 -0.97
N MET A 382 -26.89 14.67 -0.88
CA MET A 382 -26.87 16.05 -1.38
C MET A 382 -25.93 16.93 -0.58
N LEU A 383 -25.83 16.75 0.75
CA LEU A 383 -24.82 17.42 1.57
C LEU A 383 -23.40 17.04 1.12
N ARG A 384 -23.12 15.75 0.94
CA ARG A 384 -21.82 15.26 0.47
C ARG A 384 -21.43 15.86 -0.89
N LYS A 385 -22.39 15.96 -1.81
CA LYS A 385 -22.16 16.42 -3.18
C LYS A 385 -21.98 17.93 -3.27
N ASN A 386 -22.82 18.69 -2.56
CA ASN A 386 -22.92 20.14 -2.74
C ASN A 386 -22.21 20.94 -1.62
N HIS A 387 -21.96 20.32 -0.47
CA HIS A 387 -21.44 20.97 0.75
C HIS A 387 -20.46 20.06 1.50
N TYR A 388 -19.46 19.54 0.78
CA TYR A 388 -18.50 18.55 1.30
C TYR A 388 -17.79 19.02 2.58
N GLY A 389 -17.41 20.29 2.68
CA GLY A 389 -16.77 20.85 3.87
C GLY A 389 -17.68 20.81 5.11
N GLN A 390 -18.99 21.01 4.95
CA GLN A 390 -19.94 20.86 6.07
C GLN A 390 -20.06 19.40 6.50
N MET A 391 -20.09 18.47 5.54
CA MET A 391 -20.06 17.03 5.86
C MET A 391 -18.77 16.66 6.63
N GLN A 392 -17.61 17.17 6.21
CA GLN A 392 -16.35 16.92 6.93
C GLN A 392 -16.36 17.55 8.32
N TYR A 393 -16.90 18.76 8.48
CA TYR A 393 -17.01 19.42 9.78
C TYR A 393 -17.95 18.68 10.73
N LEU A 394 -19.06 18.14 10.21
CA LEU A 394 -19.97 17.26 10.96
C LEU A 394 -19.28 15.98 11.43
N ILE A 395 -18.52 15.31 10.55
CA ILE A 395 -17.71 14.13 10.92
C ILE A 395 -16.67 14.51 11.99
N GLN A 396 -16.02 15.67 11.85
CA GLN A 396 -15.03 16.12 12.84
C GLN A 396 -15.66 16.38 14.21
N GLY A 397 -16.88 16.93 14.25
CA GLY A 397 -17.67 17.05 15.47
C GLY A 397 -17.86 15.69 16.14
N PHE A 398 -18.29 14.69 15.37
CA PHE A 398 -18.41 13.30 15.85
C PHE A 398 -17.12 12.71 16.37
N ILE A 399 -16.02 12.90 15.64
CA ILE A 399 -14.71 12.39 16.06
C ILE A 399 -14.34 12.97 17.44
N ASN A 400 -14.46 14.28 17.60
CA ASN A 400 -14.01 14.99 18.81
C ASN A 400 -14.92 14.76 20.01
N GLN A 401 -16.24 14.82 19.80
CA GLN A 401 -17.21 14.80 20.90
C GLN A 401 -17.58 13.38 21.33
N CYS A 402 -17.45 12.38 20.43
CA CYS A 402 -18.05 11.06 20.63
C CYS A 402 -17.08 9.92 20.41
N LYS A 403 -16.41 9.87 19.26
CA LYS A 403 -15.54 8.75 18.89
C LYS A 403 -14.30 8.67 19.77
N LEU A 404 -13.54 9.76 19.91
CA LEU A 404 -12.31 9.78 20.69
C LEU A 404 -12.56 9.54 22.20
N PRO A 405 -13.59 10.15 22.83
CA PRO A 405 -13.89 9.88 24.24
C PRO A 405 -14.48 8.49 24.51
N PHE A 406 -14.96 7.75 23.50
CA PHE A 406 -15.65 6.49 23.72
C PHE A 406 -14.72 5.38 24.25
N THR A 407 -15.01 4.94 25.49
CA THR A 407 -14.27 3.87 26.18
C THR A 407 -15.02 2.53 26.20
N GLY A 408 -16.29 2.52 25.79
CA GLY A 408 -17.21 1.40 25.99
C GLY A 408 -17.67 1.19 27.43
N GLU A 409 -17.51 2.18 28.30
CA GLU A 409 -18.01 2.15 29.68
C GLU A 409 -19.23 3.07 29.86
N ASN A 410 -20.42 2.45 29.94
CA ASN A 410 -21.68 3.20 30.04
C ASN A 410 -21.76 4.11 31.27
N LYS A 411 -21.16 3.72 32.39
CA LYS A 411 -21.18 4.49 33.65
C LYS A 411 -20.61 5.91 33.51
N TYR A 412 -19.66 6.11 32.60
CA TYR A 412 -18.97 7.38 32.40
C TYR A 412 -19.34 8.02 31.06
N PHE A 413 -20.36 7.49 30.38
CA PHE A 413 -20.76 7.97 29.08
C PHE A 413 -21.77 9.12 29.22
N ASN A 414 -21.44 10.27 28.64
CA ASN A 414 -22.37 11.36 28.46
C ASN A 414 -22.98 11.27 27.06
N THR A 415 -24.30 11.46 26.96
CA THR A 415 -24.97 11.57 25.66
C THR A 415 -24.29 12.64 24.82
N CYS A 416 -23.99 12.30 23.58
CA CYS A 416 -23.49 13.27 22.63
C CYS A 416 -24.65 14.04 22.01
N GLU A 417 -24.55 15.35 21.98
CA GLU A 417 -25.56 16.24 21.38
C GLU A 417 -24.96 16.90 20.13
N PHE A 418 -25.58 16.65 18.97
CA PHE A 418 -25.18 17.24 17.69
C PHE A 418 -26.18 18.26 17.20
N ASP A 419 -25.79 19.54 17.25
CA ASP A 419 -26.53 20.61 16.61
C ASP A 419 -26.29 20.61 15.08
N LEU A 420 -27.28 20.13 14.32
CA LEU A 420 -27.19 20.16 12.86
C LEU A 420 -27.12 21.58 12.29
N GLU A 421 -27.67 22.60 12.95
CA GLU A 421 -27.57 23.99 12.52
C GLU A 421 -26.15 24.55 12.70
N GLU A 422 -25.41 24.08 13.70
CA GLU A 422 -24.00 24.41 13.88
C GLU A 422 -23.13 23.69 12.84
N PHE A 423 -23.27 22.37 12.74
CA PHE A 423 -22.32 21.55 11.99
C PHE A 423 -22.61 21.53 10.48
N ALA A 424 -23.87 21.47 10.09
CA ALA A 424 -24.29 21.28 8.70
C ALA A 424 -25.60 22.02 8.37
N PRO A 425 -25.68 23.35 8.52
CA PRO A 425 -26.92 24.11 8.34
C PRO A 425 -27.58 23.93 6.97
N GLU A 426 -26.77 23.66 5.93
CA GLU A 426 -27.26 23.46 4.56
C GLU A 426 -27.94 22.10 4.36
N ILE A 427 -27.89 21.18 5.33
CA ILE A 427 -28.59 19.90 5.23
C ILE A 427 -30.11 20.10 5.23
N LYS A 428 -30.60 21.14 5.92
CA LYS A 428 -32.02 21.39 6.17
C LYS A 428 -32.85 21.49 4.89
N GLN A 429 -32.28 22.08 3.84
CA GLN A 429 -32.96 22.23 2.54
C GLN A 429 -33.19 20.90 1.82
N TYR A 430 -32.46 19.84 2.15
CA TYR A 430 -32.56 18.54 1.49
C TYR A 430 -33.37 17.50 2.28
N ILE A 431 -33.78 17.84 3.51
CA ILE A 431 -34.57 16.97 4.38
C ILE A 431 -36.05 17.06 3.97
N THR A 432 -36.69 15.91 3.84
CA THR A 432 -38.11 15.76 3.51
C THR A 432 -39.01 16.27 4.63
N ASP A 433 -40.23 16.72 4.31
CA ASP A 433 -41.14 17.33 5.28
C ASP A 433 -41.46 16.47 6.51
N GLU A 434 -41.57 15.14 6.35
CA GLU A 434 -41.81 14.21 7.47
C GLU A 434 -40.66 14.22 8.50
N ASN A 435 -39.44 13.95 8.05
CA ASN A 435 -38.24 14.02 8.90
C ASN A 435 -37.98 15.43 9.42
N ARG A 436 -38.26 16.46 8.60
CA ARG A 436 -38.06 17.87 8.97
C ARG A 436 -38.90 18.23 10.19
N LYS A 437 -40.18 17.86 10.21
CA LYS A 437 -41.06 18.18 11.33
C LYS A 437 -40.53 17.62 12.65
N HIS A 438 -40.09 16.36 12.65
CA HIS A 438 -39.50 15.74 13.84
C HIS A 438 -38.20 16.45 14.27
N LEU A 439 -37.32 16.76 13.32
CA LEU A 439 -36.08 17.47 13.63
C LEU A 439 -36.31 18.92 14.10
N GLU A 440 -37.33 19.61 13.61
CA GLU A 440 -37.72 20.94 14.10
C GLU A 440 -38.27 20.89 15.54
N GLU A 441 -39.03 19.84 15.88
CA GLU A 441 -39.54 19.61 17.25
C GLU A 441 -38.39 19.33 18.24
N GLU A 442 -37.32 18.69 17.79
CA GLU A 442 -36.09 18.44 18.55
C GLU A 442 -35.05 19.57 18.41
N GLU A 443 -35.45 20.75 17.92
CA GLU A 443 -34.58 21.93 17.72
C GLU A 443 -33.30 21.63 16.91
N TRP A 444 -33.38 20.70 15.95
CA TRP A 444 -32.30 20.19 15.11
C TRP A 444 -31.16 19.48 15.86
N MET A 445 -31.39 19.12 17.12
CA MET A 445 -30.45 18.40 17.96
C MET A 445 -30.55 16.89 17.70
N ILE A 446 -29.42 16.25 17.43
CA ILE A 446 -29.31 14.80 17.36
C ILE A 446 -28.58 14.29 18.59
N GLU A 447 -29.32 13.59 19.44
CA GLU A 447 -28.73 12.83 20.54
C GLU A 447 -28.16 11.50 20.04
N VAL A 448 -26.94 11.18 20.45
CA VAL A 448 -26.27 9.90 20.20
C VAL A 448 -25.96 9.26 21.54
N TYR A 449 -26.66 8.16 21.83
CA TYR A 449 -26.55 7.47 23.10
C TYR A 449 -25.42 6.43 23.08
N PHE A 450 -25.11 5.88 24.25
CA PHE A 450 -24.05 4.88 24.44
C PHE A 450 -24.20 3.70 23.47
N ASN A 451 -25.42 3.15 23.35
CA ASN A 451 -25.69 2.00 22.50
C ASN A 451 -25.56 2.33 21.01
N ASP A 452 -25.84 3.56 20.61
CA ASP A 452 -25.69 3.99 19.21
C ASP A 452 -24.21 4.00 18.84
N ILE A 453 -23.36 4.67 19.63
CA ILE A 453 -21.91 4.69 19.37
C ILE A 453 -21.33 3.27 19.45
N LYS A 454 -21.73 2.49 20.45
CA LYS A 454 -21.28 1.10 20.57
C LYS A 454 -21.63 0.30 19.31
N SER A 455 -22.83 0.49 18.75
CA SER A 455 -23.25 -0.17 17.51
C SER A 455 -22.43 0.25 16.28
N MET A 456 -21.85 1.45 16.28
CA MET A 456 -20.92 1.92 15.24
C MET A 456 -19.53 1.29 15.40
N PHE A 457 -19.05 1.10 16.63
CA PHE A 457 -17.74 0.52 16.91
C PHE A 457 -17.69 -1.00 16.79
N ASP A 458 -18.70 -1.70 17.32
CA ASP A 458 -18.74 -3.16 17.41
C ASP A 458 -18.42 -3.91 16.10
N PRO A 459 -19.02 -3.58 14.94
CA PRO A 459 -18.71 -4.28 13.70
C PRO A 459 -17.25 -4.07 13.27
N VAL A 460 -16.72 -2.87 13.42
CA VAL A 460 -15.33 -2.53 13.05
C VAL A 460 -14.35 -3.27 13.95
N VAL A 461 -14.55 -3.18 15.27
CA VAL A 461 -13.70 -3.88 16.26
C VAL A 461 -13.77 -5.39 16.06
N LYS A 462 -14.95 -5.96 15.74
CA LYS A 462 -15.10 -7.38 15.46
C LYS A 462 -14.20 -7.83 14.31
N ASN A 463 -14.14 -7.06 13.22
CA ASN A 463 -13.28 -7.38 12.08
C ASN A 463 -11.79 -7.36 12.47
N VAL A 464 -11.36 -6.37 13.27
CA VAL A 464 -9.99 -6.33 13.82
C VAL A 464 -9.68 -7.57 14.65
N LEU A 465 -10.58 -7.98 15.56
CA LEU A 465 -10.40 -9.19 16.36
C LEU A 465 -10.30 -10.45 15.49
N GLN A 466 -11.12 -10.55 14.44
CA GLN A 466 -11.09 -11.68 13.50
C GLN A 466 -9.76 -11.74 12.73
N LEU A 467 -9.24 -10.59 12.30
CA LEU A 467 -7.96 -10.50 11.61
C LEU A 467 -6.80 -10.93 12.50
N ILE A 468 -6.79 -10.50 13.77
CA ILE A 468 -5.79 -10.94 14.77
C ILE A 468 -5.90 -12.45 15.02
N HIS A 469 -7.11 -12.99 15.18
CA HIS A 469 -7.32 -14.45 15.33
C HIS A 469 -6.75 -15.22 14.14
N ALA A 470 -7.06 -14.79 12.91
CA ALA A 470 -6.57 -15.42 11.69
C ALA A 470 -5.03 -15.42 11.63
N GLN A 471 -4.40 -14.26 11.92
CA GLN A 471 -2.95 -14.15 11.91
C GLN A 471 -2.31 -15.05 12.97
N LEU A 472 -2.82 -15.05 14.20
CA LEU A 472 -2.31 -15.91 15.28
C LEU A 472 -2.50 -17.40 14.97
N ASN A 473 -3.55 -17.79 14.24
CA ASN A 473 -3.80 -19.18 13.83
C ASN A 473 -2.91 -19.60 12.65
N SER A 474 -2.48 -18.67 11.81
CA SER A 474 -1.64 -18.95 10.64
C SER A 474 -0.16 -19.19 11.00
N SER A 475 0.29 -18.72 12.17
CA SER A 475 1.67 -18.89 12.63
C SER A 475 1.85 -20.26 13.30
N PRO A 476 2.81 -21.09 12.85
CA PRO A 476 3.13 -22.36 13.53
C PRO A 476 3.81 -22.14 14.89
N GLU A 477 4.37 -20.95 15.11
CA GLU A 477 5.04 -20.58 16.35
C GLU A 477 4.15 -19.67 17.22
N THR A 478 4.29 -19.80 18.55
CA THR A 478 3.57 -18.96 19.51
C THR A 478 3.98 -17.50 19.44
N CYS A 479 3.01 -16.59 19.49
CA CYS A 479 3.24 -15.15 19.56
C CYS A 479 3.37 -14.69 21.02
N SER A 480 4.56 -14.21 21.40
CA SER A 480 4.87 -13.84 22.78
C SER A 480 4.43 -12.41 23.13
N ALA A 481 4.42 -11.52 22.14
CA ALA A 481 4.06 -10.12 22.33
C ALA A 481 3.21 -9.57 21.17
N MET A 482 2.32 -8.63 21.45
CA MET A 482 1.53 -7.93 20.44
C MET A 482 1.60 -6.43 20.70
N PHE A 483 1.96 -5.66 19.70
CA PHE A 483 2.00 -4.20 19.72
C PHE A 483 0.88 -3.63 18.89
N LEU A 484 0.12 -2.71 19.48
CA LEU A 484 -0.96 -2.00 18.81
C LEU A 484 -0.49 -0.59 18.49
N VAL A 485 -0.34 -0.31 17.20
CA VAL A 485 0.22 0.95 16.67
C VAL A 485 -0.80 1.64 15.76
N GLY A 486 -0.52 2.86 15.31
CA GLY A 486 -1.45 3.62 14.46
C GLY A 486 -2.56 4.32 15.25
N GLY A 487 -3.22 5.29 14.62
CA GLY A 487 -4.14 6.20 15.31
C GLY A 487 -5.38 5.54 15.91
N PHE A 488 -5.89 4.47 15.32
CA PHE A 488 -7.04 3.76 15.89
C PHE A 488 -6.68 3.02 17.19
N SER A 489 -5.41 2.67 17.38
CA SER A 489 -4.90 2.06 18.61
C SER A 489 -4.99 2.98 19.83
N GLU A 490 -5.26 4.29 19.65
CA GLU A 490 -5.53 5.21 20.77
C GLU A 490 -6.92 4.98 21.41
N SER A 491 -7.86 4.36 20.68
CA SER A 491 -9.21 4.09 21.16
C SER A 491 -9.21 3.17 22.37
N LYS A 492 -9.58 3.69 23.54
CA LYS A 492 -9.68 2.89 24.78
C LYS A 492 -10.63 1.70 24.64
N TYR A 493 -11.69 1.85 23.85
CA TYR A 493 -12.58 0.73 23.55
C TYR A 493 -11.87 -0.40 22.80
N LEU A 494 -11.16 -0.09 21.70
CA LEU A 494 -10.38 -1.09 20.96
C LEU A 494 -9.34 -1.77 21.85
N GLN A 495 -8.59 -0.98 22.63
CA GLN A 495 -7.58 -1.51 23.55
C GLN A 495 -8.18 -2.51 24.56
N LYS A 496 -9.32 -2.16 25.15
CA LYS A 496 -10.03 -3.02 26.11
C LYS A 496 -10.51 -4.31 25.45
N ARG A 497 -11.11 -4.22 24.25
CA ARG A 497 -11.62 -5.39 23.51
C ARG A 497 -10.49 -6.35 23.11
N ILE A 498 -9.36 -5.85 22.62
CA ILE A 498 -8.19 -6.68 22.28
C ILE A 498 -7.59 -7.33 23.53
N LYS A 499 -7.41 -6.58 24.63
CA LYS A 499 -6.91 -7.18 25.88
C LYS A 499 -7.82 -8.30 26.37
N GLN A 500 -9.13 -8.07 26.44
CA GLN A 500 -10.11 -9.08 26.87
C GLN A 500 -10.04 -10.34 26.01
N GLU A 501 -9.96 -10.17 24.70
CA GLU A 501 -9.97 -11.27 23.74
C GLU A 501 -8.65 -12.06 23.72
N PHE A 502 -7.49 -11.40 23.85
CA PHE A 502 -6.20 -12.06 23.56
C PHE A 502 -5.24 -12.21 24.73
N GLN A 503 -5.50 -11.63 25.91
CA GLN A 503 -4.59 -11.72 27.07
C GLN A 503 -4.31 -13.16 27.54
N HIS A 504 -5.20 -14.11 27.23
CA HIS A 504 -5.02 -15.52 27.56
C HIS A 504 -4.14 -16.27 26.56
N ARG A 505 -3.93 -15.71 25.36
CA ARG A 505 -3.20 -16.32 24.25
C ARG A 505 -1.85 -15.64 23.99
N VAL A 506 -1.77 -14.33 24.16
CA VAL A 506 -0.54 -13.54 23.99
C VAL A 506 -0.11 -12.99 25.34
N ARG A 507 1.11 -13.35 25.77
CA ARG A 507 1.63 -13.05 27.11
C ARG A 507 1.66 -11.56 27.39
N ILE A 508 2.09 -10.76 26.42
CA ILE A 508 2.28 -9.31 26.59
C ILE A 508 1.58 -8.56 25.45
N ILE A 509 0.60 -7.72 25.79
CA ILE A 509 -0.07 -6.83 24.83
C ILE A 509 0.29 -5.39 25.18
N LEU A 510 1.05 -4.75 24.31
CA LEU A 510 1.63 -3.43 24.50
C LEU A 510 0.92 -2.38 23.66
N PHE A 511 0.77 -1.22 24.27
CA PHE A 511 0.20 -0.01 23.69
C PHE A 511 1.26 1.07 23.89
N PRO A 512 1.98 1.48 22.83
CA PRO A 512 2.89 2.62 22.92
C PRO A 512 2.19 3.83 23.54
N SER A 513 2.95 4.69 24.23
CA SER A 513 2.39 5.88 24.89
C SER A 513 1.66 6.79 23.90
N ILE A 514 2.19 6.90 22.68
CA ILE A 514 1.61 7.64 21.56
C ILE A 514 1.63 6.71 20.33
N PRO A 515 0.61 5.86 20.11
CA PRO A 515 0.59 4.87 19.02
C PRO A 515 0.69 5.50 17.62
N THR A 516 0.18 6.73 17.44
CA THR A 516 0.18 7.45 16.16
C THR A 516 1.59 7.74 15.62
N ILE A 517 2.59 7.97 16.48
CA ILE A 517 3.94 8.40 16.05
C ILE A 517 4.89 7.26 15.70
N VAL A 518 4.44 6.02 15.89
CA VAL A 518 5.31 4.84 15.86
C VAL A 518 6.04 4.69 14.52
N ILE A 519 5.38 4.99 13.41
CA ILE A 519 5.91 4.81 12.05
C ILE A 519 7.01 5.85 11.78
N GLU A 520 6.73 7.14 11.93
CA GLU A 520 7.73 8.20 11.71
C GLU A 520 8.91 8.09 12.69
N HIS A 521 8.65 7.69 13.94
CA HIS A 521 9.69 7.46 14.93
C HIS A 521 10.54 6.24 14.58
N GLY A 522 9.93 5.15 14.12
CA GLY A 522 10.61 3.96 13.61
C GLY A 522 11.49 4.26 12.40
N ALA A 523 11.03 5.14 11.50
CA ALA A 523 11.79 5.60 10.35
C ALA A 523 13.04 6.41 10.76
N VAL A 524 12.97 7.21 11.84
CA VAL A 524 14.17 7.86 12.40
C VAL A 524 15.15 6.84 12.95
N ILE A 525 14.69 5.86 13.72
CA ILE A 525 15.56 4.79 14.29
C ILE A 525 16.26 4.03 13.14
N TYR A 526 15.53 3.74 12.07
CA TYR A 526 16.07 3.11 10.87
C TYR A 526 17.16 3.96 10.21
N GLY A 527 16.94 5.26 10.00
CA GLY A 527 17.96 6.15 9.43
C GLY A 527 19.21 6.26 10.30
N LEU A 528 19.04 6.33 11.62
CA LEU A 528 20.15 6.33 12.58
C LEU A 528 20.99 5.05 12.50
N SER A 529 20.34 3.88 12.33
CA SER A 529 21.05 2.61 12.16
C SER A 529 21.87 2.53 10.88
N SER A 530 21.48 3.26 9.83
CA SER A 530 22.22 3.30 8.57
C SER A 530 23.49 4.17 8.65
N ILE A 531 23.57 5.08 9.63
CA ILE A 531 24.69 6.02 9.79
C ILE A 531 25.71 5.48 10.81
N ASN A 532 25.22 4.97 11.94
CA ASN A 532 26.09 4.51 13.01
C ASN A 532 26.46 3.03 12.83
N SER A 533 27.65 2.75 12.29
CA SER A 533 28.16 1.38 12.12
C SER A 533 28.36 0.62 13.45
N ASP A 534 28.56 1.36 14.55
CA ASP A 534 28.69 0.84 15.93
C ASP A 534 27.36 0.82 16.70
N SER A 535 26.26 1.28 16.09
CA SER A 535 24.95 1.20 16.73
C SER A 535 24.51 -0.26 16.76
N ASP A 536 24.31 -0.78 17.98
CA ASP A 536 23.57 -2.02 18.27
C ASP A 536 22.10 -1.90 17.79
N VAL A 537 21.83 -1.48 16.56
CA VAL A 537 20.49 -1.36 15.96
C VAL A 537 20.59 -1.71 14.46
N ILE A 538 21.47 -2.65 14.08
CA ILE A 538 21.47 -3.15 12.69
C ILE A 538 20.19 -3.96 12.49
N ALA A 539 19.11 -3.31 12.04
CA ALA A 539 17.91 -3.93 11.50
C ALA A 539 18.25 -4.58 10.16
N SER A 540 19.10 -5.61 10.16
CA SER A 540 19.32 -6.42 8.97
C SER A 540 18.03 -7.19 8.72
N ARG A 541 17.36 -6.87 7.62
CA ARG A 541 16.16 -7.61 7.21
C ARG A 541 16.59 -8.91 6.56
N ILE A 542 15.94 -10.00 6.96
CA ILE A 542 15.89 -11.20 6.12
C ILE A 542 14.71 -11.05 5.16
N ILE A 543 14.99 -10.71 3.90
CA ILE A 543 13.96 -10.62 2.85
C ILE A 543 13.71 -12.02 2.32
N LYS A 544 12.43 -12.42 2.18
CA LYS A 544 12.03 -13.53 1.33
C LYS A 544 11.75 -13.00 -0.06
N PHE A 545 12.46 -13.48 -1.07
CA PHE A 545 12.26 -13.01 -2.44
C PHE A 545 10.84 -13.25 -2.94
N LYS A 546 10.20 -12.21 -3.49
CA LYS A 546 8.87 -12.32 -4.16
C LYS A 546 8.95 -13.02 -5.53
N TYR A 547 10.13 -13.04 -6.13
CA TYR A 547 10.41 -13.60 -7.46
C TYR A 547 11.65 -14.48 -7.43
N THR A 548 11.72 -15.43 -8.35
CA THR A 548 12.93 -16.15 -8.72
C THR A 548 13.72 -15.28 -9.70
N TYR A 549 15.02 -15.09 -9.47
CA TYR A 549 15.92 -14.28 -10.32
C TYR A 549 16.98 -15.16 -10.95
N GLY A 550 17.28 -14.85 -12.20
CA GLY A 550 18.26 -15.61 -12.97
C GLY A 550 18.74 -14.86 -14.17
N VAL A 551 19.80 -15.38 -14.80
CA VAL A 551 20.32 -14.84 -16.04
C VAL A 551 20.12 -15.82 -17.19
N LYS A 552 20.04 -15.27 -18.40
CA LYS A 552 20.08 -16.09 -19.61
C LYS A 552 21.48 -16.65 -19.80
N VAL A 553 21.60 -17.97 -19.85
CA VAL A 553 22.82 -18.69 -20.23
C VAL A 553 22.62 -19.40 -21.55
N SER A 554 23.66 -19.46 -22.37
CA SER A 554 23.65 -20.21 -23.62
C SER A 554 24.54 -21.43 -23.46
N GLU A 555 23.97 -22.62 -23.48
CA GLU A 555 24.66 -23.91 -23.29
C GLU A 555 24.77 -24.69 -24.60
N CYS A 556 25.69 -25.65 -24.67
CA CYS A 556 25.69 -26.62 -25.76
C CYS A 556 24.41 -27.45 -25.70
N TRP A 557 23.70 -27.56 -26.82
CA TRP A 557 22.48 -28.36 -26.88
C TRP A 557 22.82 -29.85 -26.72
N THR A 558 22.08 -30.54 -25.87
CA THR A 558 22.18 -31.99 -25.63
C THR A 558 20.92 -32.72 -26.09
N LYS A 559 20.94 -34.05 -26.11
CA LYS A 559 19.78 -34.84 -26.56
C LYS A 559 18.56 -34.73 -25.62
N ASP A 560 18.79 -34.34 -24.38
CA ASP A 560 17.74 -34.15 -23.37
C ASP A 560 17.08 -32.76 -23.48
N ASP A 561 17.62 -31.88 -24.32
CA ASP A 561 17.09 -30.53 -24.53
C ASP A 561 16.02 -30.49 -25.65
N PRO A 562 14.96 -29.67 -25.50
CA PRO A 562 13.93 -29.51 -26.54
C PRO A 562 14.51 -29.08 -27.88
N ILE A 563 14.28 -29.87 -28.93
CA ILE A 563 14.82 -29.60 -30.27
C ILE A 563 14.31 -28.26 -30.84
N GLN A 564 13.09 -27.85 -30.48
CA GLN A 564 12.48 -26.60 -30.95
C GLN A 564 13.20 -25.35 -30.43
N ARG A 565 13.97 -25.47 -29.34
CA ARG A 565 14.74 -24.37 -28.74
C ARG A 565 16.22 -24.38 -29.14
N LYS A 566 16.63 -25.27 -30.05
CA LYS A 566 18.01 -25.36 -30.54
C LYS A 566 18.31 -24.24 -31.52
N VAL A 567 19.31 -23.42 -31.19
CA VAL A 567 19.81 -22.34 -32.04
C VAL A 567 21.31 -22.51 -32.22
N ASN A 568 21.78 -22.73 -33.45
CA ASN A 568 23.20 -22.90 -33.79
C ASN A 568 23.96 -23.93 -32.93
N GLY A 569 23.32 -25.06 -32.63
CA GLY A 569 23.93 -26.12 -31.79
C GLY A 569 23.91 -25.82 -30.29
N ARG A 570 23.27 -24.74 -29.86
CA ARG A 570 23.13 -24.31 -28.47
C ARG A 570 21.67 -24.18 -28.06
N ILE A 571 21.45 -23.98 -26.78
CA ILE A 571 20.14 -23.70 -26.19
C ILE A 571 20.27 -22.60 -25.15
N ASP A 572 19.31 -21.69 -25.15
CA ASP A 572 19.22 -20.62 -24.17
C ASP A 572 18.37 -21.08 -22.98
N LYS A 573 18.96 -21.11 -21.79
CA LYS A 573 18.32 -21.52 -20.54
C LYS A 573 18.27 -20.36 -19.54
N PHE A 574 17.35 -20.47 -18.60
CA PHE A 574 17.31 -19.61 -17.43
C PHE A 574 18.14 -20.27 -16.33
N ASP A 575 19.28 -19.67 -16.01
CA ASP A 575 20.08 -20.08 -14.87
C ASP A 575 19.61 -19.32 -13.64
N CYS A 576 19.04 -20.06 -12.68
CA CYS A 576 18.46 -19.50 -11.47
C CYS A 576 19.56 -19.16 -10.47
N LEU A 577 19.81 -17.88 -10.24
CA LEU A 577 20.70 -17.42 -9.18
C LEU A 577 20.01 -17.47 -7.81
N VAL A 578 18.72 -17.17 -7.77
CA VAL A 578 17.93 -17.02 -6.53
C VAL A 578 16.52 -17.50 -6.75
N LYS A 579 16.01 -18.30 -5.80
CA LYS A 579 14.62 -18.74 -5.79
C LYS A 579 13.72 -17.80 -4.98
N ARG A 580 12.48 -17.69 -5.43
CA ARG A 580 11.39 -17.12 -4.62
C ARG A 580 11.35 -17.78 -3.24
N GLY A 581 11.16 -16.98 -2.20
CA GLY A 581 11.09 -17.43 -0.81
C GLY A 581 12.44 -17.61 -0.11
N THR A 582 13.57 -17.58 -0.83
CA THR A 582 14.89 -17.70 -0.20
C THR A 582 15.15 -16.52 0.75
N PRO A 583 15.52 -16.79 2.02
CA PRO A 583 15.88 -15.75 2.98
C PRO A 583 17.26 -15.16 2.65
N ILE A 584 17.38 -13.83 2.63
CA ILE A 584 18.67 -13.14 2.43
C ILE A 584 18.81 -11.89 3.28
N ASN A 585 20.04 -11.59 3.70
CA ASN A 585 20.35 -10.28 4.29
C ASN A 585 20.30 -9.17 3.23
N VAL A 586 19.78 -8.00 3.59
CA VAL A 586 19.88 -6.79 2.76
C VAL A 586 21.35 -6.53 2.41
N ASN A 587 21.60 -6.15 1.15
CA ASN A 587 22.93 -5.91 0.60
C ASN A 587 23.87 -7.12 0.53
N GLN A 588 23.40 -8.34 0.80
CA GLN A 588 24.19 -9.54 0.56
C GLN A 588 24.36 -9.77 -0.95
N GLU A 589 25.61 -9.93 -1.39
CA GLU A 589 25.94 -10.24 -2.78
C GLU A 589 25.84 -11.75 -3.01
N ILE A 590 24.99 -12.18 -3.92
CA ILE A 590 24.90 -13.57 -4.40
C ILE A 590 25.63 -13.63 -5.72
N THR A 591 26.66 -14.46 -5.81
CA THR A 591 27.52 -14.51 -7.00
C THR A 591 27.47 -15.87 -7.68
N CYS A 592 27.44 -15.84 -8.99
CA CYS A 592 27.62 -17.01 -9.85
C CYS A 592 28.74 -16.73 -10.86
N SER A 593 29.49 -17.78 -11.24
CA SER A 593 30.61 -17.67 -12.19
C SER A 593 30.19 -18.11 -13.58
N TYR A 594 30.60 -17.34 -14.59
CA TYR A 594 30.29 -17.59 -15.99
C TYR A 594 31.54 -17.50 -16.86
N LEU A 595 31.50 -18.21 -17.99
CA LEU A 595 32.52 -18.16 -19.03
C LEU A 595 31.92 -17.65 -20.34
N PRO A 596 32.71 -16.98 -21.19
CA PRO A 596 32.30 -16.63 -22.54
C PRO A 596 31.93 -17.90 -23.33
N VAL A 597 30.90 -17.76 -24.16
CA VAL A 597 30.40 -18.83 -25.05
C VAL A 597 31.43 -19.18 -26.12
N TYR A 598 32.19 -18.20 -26.63
CA TYR A 598 33.22 -18.40 -27.64
C TYR A 598 34.55 -17.78 -27.23
N PRO A 599 35.70 -18.43 -27.53
CA PRO A 599 37.04 -17.91 -27.21
C PRO A 599 37.39 -16.58 -27.88
N THR A 600 36.66 -16.17 -28.91
CA THR A 600 36.89 -14.93 -29.66
C THR A 600 35.95 -13.80 -29.24
N GLN A 601 35.11 -13.99 -28.21
CA GLN A 601 34.21 -12.96 -27.74
C GLN A 601 34.98 -11.79 -27.12
N THR A 602 34.63 -10.59 -27.54
CA THR A 602 35.18 -9.34 -26.99
C THR A 602 34.21 -8.65 -26.03
N LYS A 603 32.95 -9.13 -25.96
CA LYS A 603 31.90 -8.61 -25.06
C LYS A 603 30.98 -9.74 -24.59
N VAL A 604 30.46 -9.61 -23.38
CA VAL A 604 29.39 -10.45 -22.81
C VAL A 604 28.21 -9.58 -22.44
N VAL A 605 27.00 -10.06 -22.72
CA VAL A 605 25.74 -9.43 -22.33
C VAL A 605 25.00 -10.37 -21.40
N PHE A 606 24.80 -9.96 -20.15
CA PHE A 606 23.95 -10.64 -19.19
C PHE A 606 22.53 -10.10 -19.32
N TYR A 607 21.57 -10.97 -19.60
CA TYR A 607 20.14 -10.64 -19.58
C TYR A 607 19.57 -11.13 -18.25
N LEU A 608 19.11 -10.21 -17.41
CA LEU A 608 18.55 -10.51 -16.09
C LEU A 608 17.04 -10.71 -16.20
N TYR A 609 16.54 -11.85 -15.76
CA TYR A 609 15.13 -12.21 -15.76
C TYR A 609 14.59 -12.41 -14.35
N CYS A 610 13.28 -12.19 -14.17
CA CYS A 610 12.54 -12.57 -12.98
C CYS A 610 11.22 -13.29 -13.32
N THR A 611 10.76 -14.16 -12.41
CA THR A 611 9.49 -14.89 -12.54
C THR A 611 8.88 -15.24 -11.18
N LYS A 612 7.56 -15.42 -11.11
CA LYS A 612 6.86 -15.90 -9.89
C LYS A 612 6.96 -17.42 -9.70
N GLU A 613 7.39 -18.13 -10.74
CA GLU A 613 7.53 -19.57 -10.77
C GLU A 613 8.75 -20.06 -9.98
N TYR A 614 8.62 -21.20 -9.28
CA TYR A 614 9.70 -21.79 -8.49
C TYR A 614 10.70 -22.60 -9.33
N GLY A 615 10.25 -23.18 -10.45
CA GLY A 615 10.97 -24.18 -11.22
C GLY A 615 11.19 -23.82 -12.69
N ALA A 616 11.27 -22.53 -13.00
CA ALA A 616 11.43 -22.07 -14.37
C ALA A 616 12.77 -22.50 -14.97
N LYS A 617 12.78 -22.92 -16.23
CA LYS A 617 13.94 -23.52 -16.90
C LYS A 617 14.42 -22.73 -18.12
N TYR A 618 13.55 -21.97 -18.76
CA TYR A 618 13.87 -21.25 -20.00
C TYR A 618 13.35 -19.81 -19.95
N CYS A 619 14.09 -18.89 -20.57
CA CYS A 619 13.80 -17.45 -20.54
C CYS A 619 12.56 -17.05 -21.37
N ASP A 620 11.99 -17.98 -22.13
CA ASP A 620 10.80 -17.81 -22.98
C ASP A 620 9.55 -18.48 -22.38
N GLU A 621 9.62 -19.00 -21.15
CA GLU A 621 8.46 -19.58 -20.46
C GLU A 621 7.43 -18.51 -20.06
N PRO A 622 6.13 -18.87 -20.01
CA PRO A 622 5.09 -17.97 -19.52
C PRO A 622 5.43 -17.41 -18.12
N GLY A 623 5.28 -16.10 -17.95
CA GLY A 623 5.56 -15.43 -16.67
C GLY A 623 7.02 -14.96 -16.48
N MET A 624 7.91 -15.21 -17.44
CA MET A 624 9.25 -14.62 -17.47
C MET A 624 9.22 -13.15 -17.86
N ASN A 625 9.83 -12.29 -17.03
CA ASN A 625 10.00 -10.87 -17.32
C ASN A 625 11.49 -10.51 -17.41
N LEU A 626 11.89 -9.85 -18.50
CA LEU A 626 13.25 -9.34 -18.66
C LEU A 626 13.39 -8.01 -17.90
N LEU A 627 14.19 -7.99 -16.84
CA LEU A 627 14.46 -6.78 -16.05
C LEU A 627 15.45 -5.83 -16.74
N GLY A 628 16.37 -6.38 -17.52
CA GLY A 628 17.32 -5.57 -18.27
C GLY A 628 18.55 -6.35 -18.73
N LYS A 629 19.49 -5.61 -19.31
CA LYS A 629 20.76 -6.16 -19.82
C LYS A 629 21.97 -5.41 -19.27
N HIS A 630 23.00 -6.15 -18.89
CA HIS A 630 24.30 -5.61 -18.50
C HIS A 630 25.38 -6.07 -19.47
N THR A 631 26.20 -5.15 -19.97
CA THR A 631 27.25 -5.48 -20.95
C THR A 631 28.63 -5.25 -20.33
N MET A 632 29.54 -6.21 -20.52
CA MET A 632 30.93 -6.10 -20.11
C MET A 632 31.87 -6.40 -21.27
N ASP A 633 32.86 -5.53 -21.48
CA ASP A 633 33.95 -5.79 -22.42
C ASP A 633 34.95 -6.79 -21.82
N LEU A 634 35.38 -7.74 -22.65
CA LEU A 634 36.37 -8.78 -22.32
C LEU A 634 37.78 -8.38 -22.80
N SER A 635 38.78 -9.05 -22.24
CA SER A 635 40.14 -9.08 -22.77
C SER A 635 40.16 -9.76 -24.15
N VAL A 636 41.21 -9.50 -24.94
CA VAL A 636 41.38 -10.01 -26.31
C VAL A 636 41.35 -11.55 -26.38
N SER A 637 41.53 -12.25 -25.24
CA SER A 637 41.67 -13.70 -25.19
C SER A 637 40.36 -14.49 -24.98
N GLY A 638 39.21 -13.84 -24.70
CA GLY A 638 37.89 -14.48 -24.59
C GLY A 638 37.78 -15.67 -23.60
N LEU A 639 38.78 -15.87 -22.74
CA LEU A 639 38.83 -16.88 -21.68
C LEU A 639 38.68 -16.26 -20.28
N ASP A 640 38.21 -15.02 -20.22
CA ASP A 640 38.03 -14.31 -18.96
C ASP A 640 36.93 -14.99 -18.12
N LYS A 641 37.24 -15.30 -16.86
CA LYS A 641 36.26 -15.74 -15.89
C LYS A 641 35.49 -14.52 -15.40
N LEU A 642 34.17 -14.56 -15.53
CA LEU A 642 33.28 -13.50 -15.04
C LEU A 642 32.54 -13.98 -13.80
N SER A 643 32.45 -13.14 -12.78
CA SER A 643 31.45 -13.30 -11.71
C SER A 643 30.32 -12.32 -11.93
N PHE A 644 29.10 -12.83 -11.93
CA PHE A 644 27.88 -12.03 -11.93
C PHE A 644 27.27 -12.14 -10.53
N GLY A 645 27.29 -11.02 -9.83
CA GLY A 645 26.73 -10.79 -8.52
C GLY A 645 25.38 -10.09 -8.62
N LEU A 646 24.41 -10.54 -7.84
CA LEU A 646 23.20 -9.80 -7.54
C LEU A 646 23.26 -9.33 -6.10
N THR A 647 23.11 -8.04 -5.90
CA THR A 647 22.91 -7.43 -4.58
C THR A 647 21.52 -6.86 -4.54
N PHE A 648 20.75 -7.24 -3.53
CA PHE A 648 19.41 -6.74 -3.34
C PHE A 648 19.47 -5.67 -2.25
N GLY A 649 19.38 -4.41 -2.70
CA GLY A 649 19.22 -3.28 -1.80
C GLY A 649 17.78 -3.21 -1.27
N GLN A 650 17.47 -2.15 -0.54
CA GLN A 650 16.13 -1.91 0.00
C GLN A 650 15.06 -1.77 -1.10
N ILE A 651 15.45 -1.29 -2.31
CA ILE A 651 14.54 -0.96 -3.43
C ILE A 651 15.17 -1.14 -4.83
N GLU A 652 16.38 -1.72 -4.95
CA GLU A 652 17.09 -1.86 -6.24
C GLU A 652 17.74 -3.24 -6.34
N VAL A 653 17.72 -3.84 -7.53
CA VAL A 653 18.60 -4.96 -7.87
C VAL A 653 19.86 -4.39 -8.51
N ILE A 654 20.98 -4.52 -7.81
CA ILE A 654 22.28 -4.15 -8.33
C ILE A 654 22.91 -5.40 -8.91
N ALA A 655 23.10 -5.41 -10.23
CA ALA A 655 23.96 -6.40 -10.86
C ALA A 655 25.40 -5.89 -10.85
N ILE A 656 26.28 -6.75 -10.36
CA ILE A 656 27.72 -6.50 -10.30
C ILE A 656 28.38 -7.54 -11.19
N VAL A 657 29.10 -7.12 -12.21
CA VAL A 657 29.90 -8.03 -13.02
C VAL A 657 31.36 -7.71 -12.81
N LYS A 658 32.09 -8.70 -12.29
CA LYS A 658 33.54 -8.62 -12.07
C LYS A 658 34.22 -9.55 -13.06
N ASN A 659 35.20 -9.02 -13.78
CA ASN A 659 36.10 -9.82 -14.58
C ASN A 659 37.27 -10.22 -13.68
N GLU A 660 37.34 -11.49 -13.33
CA GLU A 660 38.30 -12.01 -12.34
C GLU A 660 39.74 -11.92 -12.87
N ASN A 661 39.93 -11.91 -14.19
CA ASN A 661 41.25 -11.88 -14.82
C ASN A 661 41.88 -10.49 -14.75
N ASN A 662 41.11 -9.43 -15.06
CA ASN A 662 41.62 -8.05 -15.08
C ASN A 662 41.15 -7.19 -13.90
N LYS A 663 40.39 -7.77 -12.97
CA LYS A 663 39.77 -7.11 -11.79
C LYS A 663 38.87 -5.93 -12.13
N LYS A 664 38.44 -5.79 -13.39
CA LYS A 664 37.47 -4.76 -13.79
C LYS A 664 36.13 -5.09 -13.17
N ILE A 665 35.53 -4.12 -12.49
CA ILE A 665 34.21 -4.24 -11.90
C ILE A 665 33.30 -3.28 -12.65
N SER A 666 32.14 -3.78 -13.06
CA SER A 666 31.07 -2.99 -13.65
C SER A 666 29.81 -3.23 -12.84
N LYS A 667 29.05 -2.19 -12.59
CA LYS A 667 27.80 -2.27 -11.84
C LYS A 667 26.70 -1.62 -12.67
N THR A 668 25.54 -2.25 -12.68
CA THR A 668 24.33 -1.66 -13.25
C THR A 668 23.18 -1.87 -12.27
N LYS A 669 22.41 -0.80 -12.12
CA LYS A 669 21.16 -0.81 -11.37
C LYS A 669 20.04 -1.16 -12.33
N PHE A 670 19.21 -2.11 -11.94
CA PHE A 670 17.97 -2.41 -12.61
C PHE A 670 16.82 -1.89 -11.76
N GLU A 671 16.09 -0.93 -12.31
CA GLU A 671 14.76 -0.54 -11.82
C GLU A 671 13.78 -1.63 -12.28
N PHE A 672 12.88 -2.08 -11.40
CA PHE A 672 11.87 -3.03 -11.82
C PHE A 672 10.79 -2.29 -12.61
N TYR A 673 10.84 -2.44 -13.93
CA TYR A 673 9.70 -2.19 -14.80
C TYR A 673 9.09 -3.55 -15.13
N VAL A 674 8.08 -3.96 -14.37
CA VAL A 674 7.15 -5.02 -14.77
C VAL A 674 5.76 -4.42 -14.83
#